data_AF-A0A316WYE4-F1
#
_entry.id   AF-A0A316WYE4-F1
#
_cell.length_a   1.000
_cell.length_b   1.000
_cell.length_c   1.000
_cell.angle_alpha   90.00
_cell.angle_beta   90.00
_cell.angle_gamma   90.00
#
_symmetry.space_group_name_H-M   'P 1'
#
loop_
_entity.id
_entity.type
_entity.pdbx_description
1 polymer ?
#
loop_
_entity_poly.entity_id
_entity_poly.type
_entity_poly.pdbx_seq_one_letter_code
_entity_poly.pdbx_strand_id
1 'polypeptide(L)'
;MRRHLPLCLFFLVISTFLFSQTQYPRKPVREQSTAQSRRAGAFIDVNAAGYLETNYSIEKLVKDVLISSGTNTCVTPNVTNVKITPNHAVGDADRAWGYYHKAATNFPFKDGIILSTGFARRAGNNFEGALDNVNGGGSDADLAQIIGVVETKLNDAVLLEFDFVPTTSQIKFNYLIASEEYTGSFPCTFADAFAILLRPTSGGPYVNMAVLPGGAGPVSITNIHPAIGSSCGAVNAQYFGGYNTANVETNFNGRTVPLTAIADVVAGQQYHFKMVIADYSDHSYDTAVFLEGGSFNIGVDLLGPGGAKLPSDINVCDNVPQVITASVSDPNLVYQWYYNGTLVPNATTNTITALQPGTYTIEVSVPGNPCPGKASIEIHGGTTPQANDATMLLCTTPDITTFDLSTIKPSISPTPGAVFKFYEQQADALAQNNNNIQNILNYNGNDGQILYVVVSNGGFCSKMIELKLLKEATPTTKVKASSIKICPGETVTLTAEGGDTYLWSNFPGTGNMQDVTLYQSTTFTVYAIGAKGCKSLNPATIRIEVTPEITTPLTDVEICVGDQATLDAGAGPNYKYLWSTGATTQKINVNQWGIYTVEIDNGFCKKSFPVKVMGAATPYVIGLDYESTKKTLTVMAENPPMNNTPSSLEYSIDNGITWQQSNTFTGLLDNTNYTILVRRVGTHCVGTFDFFTLQINNIITPNDDGINDVLDLKALGQFKNFTGSIYDRYGVEMFKFSKENPTWNGTVAGKRLPSATYWYKFNFEYPKSKTQMNWSGWIMLKNRE
;
A
#
# COMPACT_ATOMS: atom_id res chain seq x y z
N MET A 1 -36.88 66.74 -9.51
CA MET A 1 -36.72 67.18 -10.92
C MET A 1 -37.51 66.19 -11.77
N ARG A 2 -38.78 66.44 -12.09
CA ARG A 2 -39.32 67.17 -13.26
C ARG A 2 -38.99 66.50 -14.62
N ARG A 3 -40.07 66.09 -15.31
CA ARG A 3 -40.28 65.87 -16.77
C ARG A 3 -39.69 64.55 -17.31
N HIS A 4 -40.38 63.68 -18.06
CA HIS A 4 -41.43 63.87 -19.07
C HIS A 4 -42.48 62.74 -19.11
N LEU A 5 -43.68 63.15 -19.55
CA LEU A 5 -44.93 62.43 -19.81
C LEU A 5 -44.81 61.57 -21.13
N PRO A 6 -45.84 60.78 -21.50
CA PRO A 6 -45.82 59.38 -21.90
C PRO A 6 -45.47 59.14 -23.39
N LEU A 7 -44.70 58.08 -23.69
CA LEU A 7 -44.37 57.69 -25.07
C LEU A 7 -44.34 56.16 -25.22
N CYS A 8 -45.45 55.48 -24.92
CA CYS A 8 -45.63 54.04 -25.22
C CYS A 8 -46.98 53.77 -25.91
N LEU A 9 -47.38 54.69 -26.78
CA LEU A 9 -48.60 54.60 -27.58
C LEU A 9 -48.27 55.07 -29.00
N PHE A 10 -47.33 54.40 -29.67
CA PHE A 10 -47.12 54.42 -31.14
C PHE A 10 -45.84 53.65 -31.49
N PHE A 11 -45.93 52.36 -31.80
CA PHE A 11 -45.00 51.49 -32.57
C PHE A 11 -45.63 50.09 -32.40
N LEU A 12 -46.20 49.38 -33.37
CA LEU A 12 -46.02 49.35 -34.81
C LEU A 12 -47.26 48.71 -35.45
N VAL A 13 -48.00 49.51 -36.22
CA VAL A 13 -48.78 49.01 -37.35
C VAL A 13 -47.76 48.73 -38.45
N ILE A 14 -47.41 47.46 -38.69
CA ILE A 14 -46.73 47.04 -39.92
C ILE A 14 -47.41 45.76 -40.44
N SER A 15 -47.72 45.84 -41.74
CA SER A 15 -48.09 44.79 -42.68
C SER A 15 -49.37 43.99 -42.40
N THR A 16 -50.52 44.63 -42.55
CA THR A 16 -51.64 43.96 -43.20
C THR A 16 -51.30 43.80 -44.68
N PHE A 17 -50.62 42.72 -45.06
CA PHE A 17 -50.72 42.26 -46.44
C PHE A 17 -52.15 41.73 -46.61
N LEU A 18 -52.99 42.57 -47.21
CA LEU A 18 -54.28 42.16 -47.77
C LEU A 18 -54.00 41.15 -48.89
N PHE A 19 -54.04 39.86 -48.59
CA PHE A 19 -54.25 38.86 -49.63
C PHE A 19 -55.72 38.87 -49.99
N SER A 20 -56.08 39.74 -50.95
CA SER A 20 -57.32 39.61 -51.70
C SER A 20 -57.25 38.31 -52.50
N GLN A 21 -57.73 37.22 -51.91
CA GLN A 21 -57.79 35.92 -52.57
C GLN A 21 -58.90 35.92 -53.64
N THR A 22 -58.54 35.58 -54.88
CA THR A 22 -59.44 35.51 -56.03
C THR A 22 -60.23 34.21 -56.01
N GLN A 23 -61.55 34.30 -56.26
CA GLN A 23 -62.41 33.10 -56.32
C GLN A 23 -62.13 32.29 -57.60
N TYR A 24 -61.61 31.07 -57.44
CA TYR A 24 -61.58 30.06 -58.48
C TYR A 24 -62.55 28.94 -58.09
N PRO A 25 -63.36 28.38 -59.00
CA PRO A 25 -64.15 27.19 -58.71
C PRO A 25 -63.23 26.00 -58.46
N ARG A 26 -63.18 25.54 -57.20
CA ARG A 26 -62.38 24.38 -56.76
C ARG A 26 -63.24 23.11 -56.82
N LYS A 27 -62.75 22.04 -57.45
CA LYS A 27 -63.36 20.71 -57.40
C LYS A 27 -62.33 19.71 -56.87
N PRO A 28 -62.61 19.01 -55.76
CA PRO A 28 -61.73 17.98 -55.22
C PRO A 28 -61.26 17.01 -56.29
N VAL A 29 -59.94 16.82 -56.38
CA VAL A 29 -59.34 15.82 -57.26
C VAL A 29 -59.47 14.48 -56.57
N ARG A 30 -60.14 13.51 -57.21
CA ARG A 30 -60.25 12.17 -56.63
C ARG A 30 -58.95 11.40 -56.78
N GLU A 31 -58.32 11.11 -55.65
CA GLU A 31 -57.13 10.29 -55.56
C GLU A 31 -57.41 8.82 -55.88
N GLN A 32 -56.42 8.13 -56.43
CA GLN A 32 -56.50 6.69 -56.71
C GLN A 32 -55.76 5.89 -55.66
N SER A 33 -56.36 4.80 -55.17
CA SER A 33 -55.72 3.91 -54.20
C SER A 33 -54.45 3.28 -54.78
N THR A 34 -53.34 3.39 -54.06
CA THR A 34 -52.05 2.74 -54.37
C THR A 34 -51.92 1.35 -53.73
N ALA A 35 -50.83 0.62 -54.01
CA ALA A 35 -50.53 -0.64 -53.31
C ALA A 35 -50.19 -0.42 -51.83
N GLN A 36 -49.62 0.74 -51.48
CA GLN A 36 -49.23 1.15 -50.14
C GLN A 36 -50.45 1.54 -49.30
N SER A 37 -51.35 2.38 -49.82
CA SER A 37 -52.59 2.80 -49.14
C SER A 37 -53.57 1.64 -48.87
N ARG A 38 -53.46 0.52 -49.60
CA ARG A 38 -54.30 -0.67 -49.37
C ARG A 38 -53.73 -1.66 -48.34
N ARG A 39 -52.56 -1.39 -47.75
CA ARG A 39 -51.97 -2.25 -46.71
C ARG A 39 -52.67 -2.02 -45.37
N ALA A 40 -52.89 -3.09 -44.62
CA ALA A 40 -53.35 -2.99 -43.24
C ALA A 40 -52.33 -2.20 -42.40
N GLY A 41 -52.80 -1.29 -41.56
CA GLY A 41 -51.95 -0.42 -40.75
C GLY A 41 -51.27 0.71 -41.53
N ALA A 42 -51.71 1.01 -42.76
CA ALA A 42 -51.27 2.21 -43.46
C ALA A 42 -51.78 3.48 -42.74
N PHE A 43 -53.05 3.53 -42.36
CA PHE A 43 -53.63 4.72 -41.74
C PHE A 43 -53.63 4.68 -40.21
N ILE A 44 -53.65 5.86 -39.61
CA ILE A 44 -54.03 6.03 -38.20
C ILE A 44 -55.46 5.53 -37.97
N ASP A 45 -55.75 5.11 -36.75
CA ASP A 45 -57.10 4.75 -36.34
C ASP A 45 -57.82 6.00 -35.83
N VAL A 46 -59.00 6.29 -36.36
CA VAL A 46 -59.80 7.47 -35.96
C VAL A 46 -61.22 7.06 -35.66
N ASN A 47 -61.68 7.30 -34.43
CA ASN A 47 -62.96 6.82 -33.93
C ASN A 47 -63.16 5.31 -34.17
N ALA A 48 -62.07 4.53 -34.12
CA ALA A 48 -62.11 3.09 -34.31
C ALA A 48 -62.63 2.39 -33.04
N ALA A 49 -63.47 1.36 -33.23
CA ALA A 49 -64.14 0.66 -32.13
C ALA A 49 -63.19 -0.10 -31.17
N GLY A 50 -61.92 -0.30 -31.56
CA GLY A 50 -60.90 -0.95 -30.73
C GLY A 50 -60.40 -0.12 -29.54
N TYR A 51 -60.73 1.17 -29.49
CA TYR A 51 -60.30 2.09 -28.43
C TYR A 51 -61.49 2.53 -27.59
N LEU A 52 -61.36 2.48 -26.26
CA LEU A 52 -62.45 2.84 -25.33
C LEU A 52 -62.78 4.33 -25.44
N GLU A 53 -61.77 5.15 -25.69
CA GLU A 53 -61.80 6.60 -25.86
C GLU A 53 -62.68 7.03 -27.03
N THR A 54 -62.86 6.19 -28.05
CA THR A 54 -63.80 6.44 -29.16
C THR A 54 -65.23 6.67 -28.68
N ASN A 55 -65.61 6.13 -27.52
CA ASN A 55 -66.96 6.28 -26.95
C ASN A 55 -67.05 7.41 -25.92
N TYR A 56 -66.04 8.27 -25.81
CA TYR A 56 -66.03 9.37 -24.85
C TYR A 56 -66.80 10.58 -25.38
N SER A 57 -67.54 11.24 -24.49
CA SER A 57 -68.02 12.60 -24.75
C SER A 57 -66.84 13.54 -24.93
N ILE A 58 -67.04 14.70 -25.56
CA ILE A 58 -65.95 15.67 -25.70
C ILE A 58 -65.37 16.10 -24.34
N GLU A 59 -66.21 16.25 -23.32
CA GLU A 59 -65.76 16.55 -21.95
C GLU A 59 -64.78 15.50 -21.44
N LYS A 60 -65.09 14.22 -21.68
CA LYS A 60 -64.24 13.12 -21.26
C LYS A 60 -62.99 13.00 -22.13
N LEU A 61 -63.05 13.31 -23.42
CA LEU A 61 -61.86 13.41 -24.27
C LEU A 61 -60.92 14.53 -23.77
N VAL A 62 -61.45 15.71 -23.43
CA VAL A 62 -60.62 16.80 -22.89
C VAL A 62 -59.98 16.40 -21.55
N LYS A 63 -60.76 15.86 -20.61
CA LYS A 63 -60.28 15.51 -19.28
C LYS A 63 -59.32 14.31 -19.30
N ASP A 64 -59.70 13.23 -19.98
CA ASP A 64 -59.02 11.93 -19.85
C ASP A 64 -57.99 11.67 -20.95
N VAL A 65 -58.14 12.33 -22.12
CA VAL A 65 -57.22 12.15 -23.27
C VAL A 65 -56.30 13.36 -23.42
N LEU A 66 -56.83 14.56 -23.61
CA LEU A 66 -56.00 15.75 -23.88
C LEU A 66 -55.09 16.12 -22.70
N ILE A 67 -55.59 15.99 -21.47
CA ILE A 67 -54.87 16.38 -20.26
C ILE A 67 -54.20 15.19 -19.56
N SER A 68 -54.83 14.00 -19.56
CA SER A 68 -54.49 12.94 -18.59
C SER A 68 -54.13 11.58 -19.18
N SER A 69 -53.81 11.51 -20.48
CA SER A 69 -53.70 10.27 -21.28
C SER A 69 -53.20 9.02 -20.52
N GLY A 70 -54.15 8.18 -20.11
CA GLY A 70 -53.94 6.75 -19.86
C GLY A 70 -53.31 6.30 -18.53
N THR A 71 -52.68 7.15 -17.70
CA THR A 71 -52.12 6.69 -16.40
C THR A 71 -52.05 7.79 -15.32
N ASN A 72 -53.14 7.99 -14.57
CA ASN A 72 -53.19 8.31 -13.13
C ASN A 72 -54.50 9.03 -12.79
N THR A 73 -55.32 8.38 -11.96
CA THR A 73 -56.72 8.71 -11.59
C THR A 73 -56.87 9.91 -10.65
N CYS A 74 -55.94 10.86 -10.64
CA CYS A 74 -56.05 12.08 -9.84
C CYS A 74 -56.12 13.35 -10.69
N VAL A 75 -56.52 13.22 -11.95
CA VAL A 75 -56.71 14.35 -12.84
C VAL A 75 -58.19 14.39 -13.20
N THR A 76 -59.01 14.95 -12.32
CA THR A 76 -60.14 15.73 -12.85
C THR A 76 -59.59 17.13 -12.97
N PRO A 77 -59.00 17.50 -14.11
CA PRO A 77 -58.47 18.85 -14.25
C PRO A 77 -59.64 19.80 -14.02
N ASN A 78 -59.41 20.96 -13.38
CA ASN A 78 -60.45 21.96 -13.14
C ASN A 78 -60.83 22.61 -14.46
N VAL A 79 -61.50 21.81 -15.28
CA VAL A 79 -61.95 22.10 -16.62
C VAL A 79 -63.46 22.06 -16.57
N THR A 80 -64.05 23.21 -16.91
CA THR A 80 -65.48 23.43 -16.90
C THR A 80 -65.93 23.94 -18.25
N ASN A 81 -67.24 23.95 -18.50
CA ASN A 81 -67.81 24.53 -19.72
C ASN A 81 -67.25 23.94 -21.02
N VAL A 82 -66.95 22.63 -21.03
CA VAL A 82 -66.48 21.95 -22.25
C VAL A 82 -67.60 21.91 -23.28
N LYS A 83 -67.34 22.42 -24.48
CA LYS A 83 -68.28 22.46 -25.61
C LYS A 83 -67.59 22.07 -26.91
N ILE A 84 -68.38 21.49 -27.81
CA ILE A 84 -68.00 21.18 -29.18
C ILE A 84 -69.09 21.64 -30.13
N THR A 85 -68.71 22.29 -31.23
CA THR A 85 -69.60 22.68 -32.32
C THR A 85 -69.00 22.17 -33.63
N PRO A 86 -69.78 21.56 -34.54
CA PRO A 86 -71.13 21.05 -34.32
C PRO A 86 -71.15 19.91 -33.29
N ASN A 87 -72.18 19.87 -32.45
CA ASN A 87 -72.28 18.90 -31.35
C ASN A 87 -72.84 17.55 -31.82
N HIS A 88 -72.15 16.89 -32.76
CA HIS A 88 -72.51 15.56 -33.24
C HIS A 88 -72.50 14.54 -32.09
N ALA A 89 -73.43 13.58 -32.12
CA ALA A 89 -73.52 12.58 -31.07
C ALA A 89 -72.28 11.66 -31.05
N VAL A 90 -71.90 11.15 -29.88
CA VAL A 90 -70.80 10.16 -29.75
C VAL A 90 -71.07 8.88 -30.55
N GLY A 91 -72.33 8.54 -30.83
CA GLY A 91 -72.67 7.41 -31.70
C GLY A 91 -72.63 7.72 -33.19
N ASP A 92 -72.46 8.98 -33.57
CA ASP A 92 -72.39 9.39 -34.98
C ASP A 92 -71.02 9.01 -35.54
N ALA A 93 -71.02 8.17 -36.58
CA ALA A 93 -69.80 7.74 -37.26
C ALA A 93 -69.16 8.88 -38.05
N ASP A 94 -69.97 9.83 -38.53
CA ASP A 94 -69.56 10.95 -39.37
C ASP A 94 -69.31 12.23 -38.56
N ARG A 95 -69.11 12.08 -37.24
CA ARG A 95 -68.81 13.24 -36.40
C ARG A 95 -67.52 13.96 -36.82
N ALA A 96 -67.50 15.29 -36.64
CA ALA A 96 -66.38 16.16 -37.03
C ALA A 96 -65.21 16.14 -36.05
N TRP A 97 -65.35 15.42 -34.94
CA TRP A 97 -64.39 15.40 -33.84
C TRP A 97 -64.22 13.99 -33.29
N GLY A 98 -63.17 13.72 -32.53
CA GLY A 98 -63.04 12.41 -31.90
C GLY A 98 -61.67 12.07 -31.37
N TYR A 99 -61.47 10.77 -31.14
CA TYR A 99 -60.22 10.19 -30.69
C TYR A 99 -59.45 9.61 -31.88
N TYR A 100 -58.14 9.77 -31.89
CA TYR A 100 -57.25 9.04 -32.80
C TYR A 100 -56.13 8.30 -32.05
N HIS A 101 -55.61 7.26 -32.67
CA HIS A 101 -54.40 6.56 -32.25
C HIS A 101 -53.54 6.25 -33.48
N LYS A 102 -52.21 6.39 -33.38
CA LYS A 102 -51.31 6.19 -34.54
C LYS A 102 -51.27 4.78 -35.08
N ALA A 103 -51.76 3.81 -34.30
CA ALA A 103 -51.67 2.39 -34.61
C ALA A 103 -50.21 1.99 -34.93
N ALA A 104 -49.98 1.36 -36.08
CA ALA A 104 -48.65 0.95 -36.56
C ALA A 104 -47.95 2.00 -37.44
N THR A 105 -48.55 3.18 -37.63
CA THR A 105 -47.99 4.23 -38.50
C THR A 105 -46.85 5.00 -37.83
N ASN A 106 -46.11 5.77 -38.64
CA ASN A 106 -45.09 6.71 -38.16
C ASN A 106 -45.69 8.09 -37.79
N PHE A 107 -47.01 8.19 -37.63
CA PHE A 107 -47.65 9.42 -37.19
C PHE A 107 -47.03 9.89 -35.86
N PRO A 108 -46.66 11.18 -35.73
CA PRO A 108 -45.75 11.64 -34.69
C PRO A 108 -46.35 11.59 -33.28
N PHE A 109 -47.68 11.68 -33.17
CA PHE A 109 -48.39 11.58 -31.89
C PHE A 109 -48.92 10.17 -31.69
N LYS A 110 -48.79 9.63 -30.48
CA LYS A 110 -49.31 8.29 -30.15
C LYS A 110 -50.83 8.25 -30.26
N ASP A 111 -51.50 9.21 -29.65
CA ASP A 111 -52.95 9.33 -29.58
C ASP A 111 -53.36 10.78 -29.29
N GLY A 112 -54.66 11.05 -29.33
CA GLY A 112 -55.20 12.32 -28.88
C GLY A 112 -56.58 12.67 -29.46
N ILE A 113 -56.85 13.97 -29.58
CA ILE A 113 -58.11 14.50 -30.11
C ILE A 113 -57.90 14.99 -31.55
N ILE A 114 -58.82 14.64 -32.44
CA ILE A 114 -58.91 15.19 -33.80
C ILE A 114 -60.14 16.09 -33.92
N LEU A 115 -60.00 17.23 -34.60
CA LEU A 115 -61.08 18.07 -35.10
C LEU A 115 -60.89 18.24 -36.61
N SER A 116 -61.95 18.06 -37.41
CA SER A 116 -61.88 18.12 -38.88
C SER A 116 -63.03 18.93 -39.45
N THR A 117 -62.76 19.77 -40.44
CA THR A 117 -63.80 20.49 -41.18
C THR A 117 -64.71 19.56 -41.99
N GLY A 118 -64.29 18.30 -42.19
CA GLY A 118 -65.16 17.21 -42.63
C GLY A 118 -65.44 16.16 -41.56
N PHE A 119 -65.54 14.90 -41.98
CA PHE A 119 -65.80 13.78 -41.06
C PHE A 119 -64.49 13.24 -40.49
N ALA A 120 -64.32 13.29 -39.17
CA ALA A 120 -63.07 12.93 -38.51
C ALA A 120 -62.61 11.50 -38.84
N ARG A 121 -63.54 10.53 -38.93
CA ARG A 121 -63.20 9.14 -39.27
C ARG A 121 -62.51 8.98 -40.62
N ARG A 122 -62.75 9.91 -41.57
CA ARG A 122 -62.18 9.87 -42.92
C ARG A 122 -60.74 10.35 -42.95
N ALA A 123 -60.22 10.93 -41.87
CA ALA A 123 -58.80 11.24 -41.74
C ALA A 123 -57.91 9.99 -41.69
N GLY A 124 -58.46 8.81 -41.38
CA GLY A 124 -57.72 7.55 -41.29
C GLY A 124 -58.61 6.31 -41.49
N ASN A 125 -58.27 5.21 -40.83
CA ASN A 125 -58.87 3.88 -40.92
C ASN A 125 -58.70 3.17 -42.28
N ASN A 126 -59.15 3.79 -43.37
CA ASN A 126 -59.11 3.24 -44.72
C ASN A 126 -58.82 4.36 -45.74
N PHE A 127 -58.42 3.98 -46.95
CA PHE A 127 -58.20 4.95 -48.03
C PHE A 127 -59.51 5.66 -48.41
N GLU A 128 -59.46 6.98 -48.47
CA GLU A 128 -60.54 7.88 -48.89
C GLU A 128 -60.09 8.67 -50.12
N GLY A 129 -60.87 8.67 -51.20
CA GLY A 129 -60.44 9.26 -52.47
C GLY A 129 -60.56 10.78 -52.55
N ALA A 130 -61.26 11.44 -51.63
CA ALA A 130 -61.36 12.89 -51.52
C ALA A 130 -62.00 13.22 -50.16
N LEU A 131 -61.52 14.26 -49.48
CA LEU A 131 -62.13 14.78 -48.26
C LEU A 131 -62.80 16.13 -48.58
N ASP A 132 -64.13 16.12 -48.65
CA ASP A 132 -64.97 17.22 -49.14
C ASP A 132 -66.37 17.20 -48.50
N ASN A 133 -66.48 16.69 -47.26
CA ASN A 133 -67.79 16.52 -46.64
C ASN A 133 -68.16 17.72 -45.78
N VAL A 134 -69.37 18.23 -46.00
CA VAL A 134 -70.03 19.20 -45.12
C VAL A 134 -70.27 18.55 -43.76
N ASN A 135 -69.72 19.15 -42.70
CA ASN A 135 -69.89 18.67 -41.34
C ASN A 135 -71.08 19.34 -40.63
N GLY A 136 -71.77 20.29 -41.27
CA GLY A 136 -72.94 20.97 -40.69
C GLY A 136 -72.58 22.04 -39.65
N GLY A 137 -71.29 22.34 -39.49
CA GLY A 137 -70.76 23.49 -38.79
C GLY A 137 -71.01 24.80 -39.57
N GLY A 138 -71.09 25.91 -38.84
CA GLY A 138 -71.31 27.24 -39.42
C GLY A 138 -70.00 28.01 -39.60
N SER A 139 -70.05 29.29 -39.25
CA SER A 139 -68.91 30.19 -39.18
C SER A 139 -68.52 30.50 -37.73
N ASP A 140 -67.39 31.18 -37.53
CA ASP A 140 -67.00 31.73 -36.23
C ASP A 140 -66.47 33.16 -36.34
N ALA A 141 -67.08 34.09 -35.59
CA ALA A 141 -66.73 35.50 -35.62
C ALA A 141 -65.33 35.79 -35.02
N ASP A 142 -64.93 35.06 -33.96
CA ASP A 142 -63.61 35.23 -33.35
C ASP A 142 -62.51 34.78 -34.31
N LEU A 143 -62.70 33.63 -34.99
CA LEU A 143 -61.80 33.15 -36.04
C LEU A 143 -61.70 34.19 -37.16
N ALA A 144 -62.84 34.65 -37.71
CA ALA A 144 -62.89 35.63 -38.78
C ALA A 144 -62.11 36.92 -38.44
N GLN A 145 -62.26 37.40 -37.19
CA GLN A 145 -61.53 38.56 -36.69
C GLN A 145 -60.02 38.31 -36.59
N ILE A 146 -59.60 37.15 -36.08
CA ILE A 146 -58.18 36.81 -35.86
C ILE A 146 -57.42 36.63 -37.16
N ILE A 147 -58.04 36.05 -38.18
CA ILE A 147 -57.41 35.86 -39.50
C ILE A 147 -57.69 37.01 -40.48
N GLY A 148 -58.56 37.96 -40.13
CA GLY A 148 -58.84 39.15 -40.91
C GLY A 148 -59.71 38.92 -42.15
N VAL A 149 -60.71 38.04 -42.07
CA VAL A 149 -61.64 37.74 -43.17
C VAL A 149 -63.09 38.06 -42.78
N VAL A 150 -63.98 38.11 -43.78
CA VAL A 150 -65.42 38.25 -43.53
C VAL A 150 -65.99 36.92 -43.07
N GLU A 151 -66.76 36.91 -41.99
CA GLU A 151 -67.31 35.69 -41.36
C GLU A 151 -68.06 34.78 -42.34
N THR A 152 -68.82 35.34 -43.29
CA THR A 152 -69.59 34.57 -44.30
C THR A 152 -68.72 33.79 -45.29
N LYS A 153 -67.40 33.93 -45.22
CA LYS A 153 -66.45 33.11 -45.98
C LYS A 153 -66.00 31.87 -45.22
N LEU A 154 -66.41 31.68 -43.96
CA LEU A 154 -66.05 30.51 -43.17
C LEU A 154 -67.21 29.53 -43.18
N ASN A 155 -66.91 28.27 -43.49
CA ASN A 155 -67.88 27.18 -43.50
C ASN A 155 -67.37 26.01 -42.65
N ASP A 156 -68.28 25.10 -42.28
CA ASP A 156 -67.95 23.84 -41.62
C ASP A 156 -67.08 23.98 -40.36
N ALA A 157 -67.27 25.08 -39.62
CA ALA A 157 -66.45 25.39 -38.48
C ALA A 157 -66.61 24.36 -37.35
N VAL A 158 -65.48 23.83 -36.87
CA VAL A 158 -65.38 22.98 -35.69
C VAL A 158 -64.73 23.73 -34.54
N LEU A 159 -65.44 23.88 -33.42
CA LEU A 159 -65.02 24.66 -32.25
C LEU A 159 -64.94 23.76 -31.02
N LEU A 160 -63.75 23.60 -30.43
CA LEU A 160 -63.56 23.00 -29.11
C LEU A 160 -63.28 24.08 -28.08
N GLU A 161 -64.16 24.20 -27.09
CA GLU A 161 -64.08 25.23 -26.05
C GLU A 161 -64.10 24.61 -24.65
N PHE A 162 -63.35 25.19 -23.72
CA PHE A 162 -63.46 24.89 -22.30
C PHE A 162 -62.77 25.96 -21.44
N ASP A 163 -63.18 26.08 -20.19
CA ASP A 163 -62.49 26.90 -19.19
C ASP A 163 -61.53 26.04 -18.38
N PHE A 164 -60.38 26.57 -17.98
CA PHE A 164 -59.46 25.90 -17.06
C PHE A 164 -58.77 26.88 -16.09
N VAL A 165 -58.26 26.37 -14.98
CA VAL A 165 -57.42 27.12 -14.03
C VAL A 165 -56.01 26.51 -14.03
N PRO A 166 -54.97 27.22 -14.50
CA PRO A 166 -53.60 26.71 -14.51
C PRO A 166 -53.02 26.71 -13.10
N THR A 167 -52.14 25.75 -12.82
CA THR A 167 -51.32 25.72 -11.58
C THR A 167 -49.90 26.23 -11.80
N THR A 168 -49.63 26.69 -13.03
CA THR A 168 -48.34 27.15 -13.53
C THR A 168 -48.46 28.55 -14.13
N SER A 169 -47.34 29.20 -14.43
CA SER A 169 -47.30 30.48 -15.13
C SER A 169 -47.30 30.35 -16.66
N GLN A 170 -47.35 29.13 -17.19
CA GLN A 170 -47.33 28.85 -18.63
C GLN A 170 -48.10 27.57 -18.91
N ILE A 171 -48.89 27.56 -19.98
CA ILE A 171 -49.47 26.35 -20.56
C ILE A 171 -48.74 26.00 -21.84
N LYS A 172 -48.66 24.71 -22.12
CA LYS A 172 -48.20 24.20 -23.41
C LYS A 172 -48.96 22.95 -23.80
N PHE A 173 -49.13 22.75 -25.10
CA PHE A 173 -49.59 21.50 -25.68
C PHE A 173 -49.15 21.38 -27.13
N ASN A 174 -49.09 20.14 -27.60
CA ASN A 174 -48.63 19.85 -28.94
C ASN A 174 -49.82 19.60 -29.87
N TYR A 175 -49.69 20.09 -31.09
CA TYR A 175 -50.67 19.92 -32.14
C TYR A 175 -50.01 19.82 -33.51
N LEU A 176 -50.78 19.38 -34.50
CA LEU A 176 -50.35 19.30 -35.90
C LEU A 176 -51.58 19.52 -36.78
N ILE A 177 -51.39 20.17 -37.92
CA ILE A 177 -52.46 20.39 -38.90
C ILE A 177 -52.17 19.61 -40.18
N ALA A 178 -53.18 18.95 -40.73
CA ALA A 178 -53.13 18.22 -41.99
C ALA A 178 -54.29 18.68 -42.87
N SER A 179 -54.04 18.83 -44.17
CA SER A 179 -54.99 19.47 -45.08
C SER A 179 -54.96 18.84 -46.47
N GLU A 180 -56.12 18.76 -47.09
CA GLU A 180 -56.25 18.47 -48.51
C GLU A 180 -55.75 19.61 -49.40
N GLU A 181 -55.61 20.82 -48.88
CA GLU A 181 -55.10 21.98 -49.63
C GLU A 181 -53.59 21.92 -49.89
N TYR A 182 -52.86 20.93 -49.35
CA TYR A 182 -51.48 20.63 -49.75
C TYR A 182 -51.39 19.97 -51.12
N THR A 183 -52.07 20.56 -52.11
CA THR A 183 -52.15 20.06 -53.48
C THR A 183 -52.07 21.18 -54.51
N GLY A 184 -51.51 20.87 -55.68
CA GLY A 184 -51.33 21.84 -56.76
C GLY A 184 -50.61 23.12 -56.31
N SER A 185 -51.20 24.28 -56.61
CA SER A 185 -50.70 25.60 -56.20
C SER A 185 -51.45 26.19 -55.01
N PHE A 186 -52.37 25.45 -54.37
CA PHE A 186 -53.21 25.97 -53.31
C PHE A 186 -52.41 26.49 -52.10
N PRO A 187 -51.30 25.86 -51.66
CA PRO A 187 -50.54 26.42 -50.55
C PRO A 187 -49.92 27.79 -50.85
N CYS A 188 -49.93 28.28 -52.09
CA CYS A 188 -49.50 29.64 -52.38
C CYS A 188 -50.57 30.70 -52.08
N THR A 189 -51.86 30.35 -52.09
CA THR A 189 -52.95 31.34 -52.13
C THR A 189 -54.20 30.97 -51.35
N PHE A 190 -54.34 29.72 -50.91
CA PHE A 190 -55.51 29.18 -50.23
C PHE A 190 -55.10 28.41 -48.98
N ALA A 191 -55.80 28.71 -47.90
CA ALA A 191 -55.67 28.04 -46.62
C ALA A 191 -57.02 28.10 -45.91
N ASP A 192 -57.47 26.96 -45.40
CA ASP A 192 -58.53 26.90 -44.41
C ASP A 192 -58.12 27.67 -43.15
N ALA A 193 -59.14 28.15 -42.46
CA ALA A 193 -59.00 29.02 -41.33
C ALA A 193 -58.73 28.19 -40.07
N PHE A 194 -57.65 28.51 -39.34
CA PHE A 194 -57.32 27.84 -38.09
C PHE A 194 -56.80 28.83 -37.04
N ALA A 195 -57.30 28.70 -35.81
CA ALA A 195 -56.77 29.45 -34.67
C ALA A 195 -56.91 28.66 -33.36
N ILE A 196 -56.02 28.98 -32.44
CA ILE A 196 -56.08 28.51 -31.05
C ILE A 196 -56.10 29.76 -30.17
N LEU A 197 -57.19 30.00 -29.48
CA LEU A 197 -57.49 31.26 -28.82
C LEU A 197 -57.52 31.07 -27.30
N LEU A 198 -56.91 32.02 -26.58
CA LEU A 198 -56.89 32.06 -25.13
C LEU A 198 -57.23 33.45 -24.61
N ARG A 199 -58.06 33.54 -23.56
CA ARG A 199 -58.30 34.79 -22.80
C ARG A 199 -58.68 34.50 -21.35
N PRO A 200 -58.52 35.46 -20.43
CA PRO A 200 -59.14 35.37 -19.09
C PRO A 200 -60.66 35.27 -19.16
N THR A 201 -61.30 34.48 -18.29
CA THR A 201 -62.78 34.45 -18.20
C THR A 201 -63.36 35.77 -17.67
N SER A 202 -62.53 36.58 -16.99
CA SER A 202 -62.87 37.95 -16.55
C SER A 202 -63.00 38.97 -17.70
N GLY A 203 -62.64 38.60 -18.93
CA GLY A 203 -62.69 39.45 -20.12
C GLY A 203 -61.30 39.83 -20.67
N GLY A 204 -61.30 40.43 -21.87
CA GLY A 204 -60.10 40.76 -22.64
C GLY A 204 -60.13 40.21 -24.07
N PRO A 205 -59.23 40.67 -24.96
CA PRO A 205 -59.12 40.14 -26.31
C PRO A 205 -58.55 38.71 -26.28
N TYR A 206 -58.92 37.89 -27.27
CA TYR A 206 -58.27 36.61 -27.49
C TYR A 206 -56.82 36.80 -27.95
N VAL A 207 -55.94 35.94 -27.45
CA VAL A 207 -54.58 35.77 -27.93
C VAL A 207 -54.53 34.50 -28.77
N ASN A 208 -54.05 34.59 -30.01
CA ASN A 208 -53.83 33.43 -30.86
C ASN A 208 -52.51 32.73 -30.50
N MET A 209 -52.59 31.49 -30.08
CA MET A 209 -51.47 30.60 -29.74
C MET A 209 -51.01 29.75 -30.93
N ALA A 210 -51.78 29.71 -32.02
CA ALA A 210 -51.40 29.03 -33.26
C ALA A 210 -50.45 29.90 -34.10
N VAL A 211 -49.28 30.20 -33.55
CA VAL A 211 -48.25 31.04 -34.18
C VAL A 211 -46.91 30.32 -34.24
N LEU A 212 -46.16 30.55 -35.31
CA LEU A 212 -44.85 29.95 -35.51
C LEU A 212 -43.78 30.66 -34.66
N PRO A 213 -42.78 29.92 -34.13
CA PRO A 213 -41.68 30.50 -33.36
C PRO A 213 -40.93 31.61 -34.12
N GLY A 214 -40.40 32.57 -33.38
CA GLY A 214 -39.60 33.67 -33.94
C GLY A 214 -40.40 34.76 -34.66
N GLY A 215 -41.71 34.81 -34.46
CA GLY A 215 -42.58 35.81 -35.09
C GLY A 215 -42.91 35.49 -36.56
N ALA A 216 -42.78 34.23 -36.98
CA ALA A 216 -42.97 33.80 -38.37
C ALA A 216 -44.44 33.71 -38.82
N GLY A 217 -45.38 34.34 -38.10
CA GLY A 217 -46.79 34.44 -38.45
C GLY A 217 -47.67 33.30 -37.93
N PRO A 218 -48.98 33.30 -38.25
CA PRO A 218 -49.93 32.28 -37.83
C PRO A 218 -49.70 30.95 -38.55
N VAL A 219 -50.15 29.84 -37.94
CA VAL A 219 -50.14 28.53 -38.59
C VAL A 219 -51.25 28.46 -39.63
N SER A 220 -50.87 28.35 -40.90
CA SER A 220 -51.76 28.14 -42.03
C SER A 220 -51.03 27.40 -43.16
N ILE A 221 -51.78 26.80 -44.08
CA ILE A 221 -51.23 26.12 -45.26
C ILE A 221 -50.43 27.13 -46.12
N THR A 222 -50.91 28.37 -46.24
CA THR A 222 -50.24 29.48 -46.94
C THR A 222 -48.97 30.00 -46.27
N ASN A 223 -48.74 29.65 -45.01
CA ASN A 223 -47.56 30.10 -44.26
C ASN A 223 -46.58 28.95 -43.98
N ILE A 224 -46.92 27.70 -44.30
CA ILE A 224 -46.09 26.51 -44.07
C ILE A 224 -46.14 25.62 -45.32
N HIS A 225 -45.23 25.84 -46.26
CA HIS A 225 -45.13 25.00 -47.45
C HIS A 225 -43.70 25.03 -48.04
N PRO A 226 -43.28 23.96 -48.73
CA PRO A 226 -42.03 23.96 -49.49
C PRO A 226 -42.17 24.83 -50.75
N ALA A 227 -41.11 24.99 -51.53
CA ALA A 227 -41.22 25.65 -52.83
C ALA A 227 -42.10 24.80 -53.76
N ILE A 228 -43.11 25.42 -54.38
CA ILE A 228 -44.08 24.74 -55.26
C ILE A 228 -43.79 25.09 -56.71
N GLY A 229 -42.90 24.31 -57.34
CA GLY A 229 -42.51 24.52 -58.73
C GLY A 229 -42.16 25.98 -59.03
N SER A 230 -42.80 26.54 -60.05
CA SER A 230 -42.71 27.97 -60.39
C SER A 230 -43.85 28.83 -59.81
N SER A 231 -44.71 28.27 -58.95
CA SER A 231 -45.92 28.95 -58.45
C SER A 231 -45.60 29.90 -57.29
N CYS A 232 -44.85 29.43 -56.29
CA CYS A 232 -44.37 30.25 -55.17
C CYS A 232 -43.11 29.65 -54.53
N GLY A 233 -42.30 30.52 -53.91
CA GLY A 233 -41.13 30.11 -53.13
C GLY A 233 -41.50 29.45 -51.80
N ALA A 234 -40.55 28.81 -51.13
CA ALA A 234 -40.80 28.18 -49.83
C ALA A 234 -41.14 29.23 -48.75
N VAL A 235 -42.14 28.95 -47.92
CA VAL A 235 -42.51 29.78 -46.75
C VAL A 235 -42.52 28.89 -45.52
N ASN A 236 -41.65 29.21 -44.55
CA ASN A 236 -41.42 28.45 -43.32
C ASN A 236 -41.36 26.91 -43.50
N ALA A 237 -40.73 26.45 -44.58
CA ALA A 237 -40.71 25.04 -44.99
C ALA A 237 -40.13 24.08 -43.94
N GLN A 238 -39.35 24.56 -42.97
CA GLN A 238 -38.87 23.77 -41.84
C GLN A 238 -40.01 23.21 -40.96
N TYR A 239 -41.21 23.83 -40.99
CA TYR A 239 -42.38 23.34 -40.26
C TYR A 239 -43.30 22.48 -41.13
N PHE A 240 -42.95 22.24 -42.39
CA PHE A 240 -43.70 21.34 -43.27
C PHE A 240 -43.27 19.89 -43.01
N GLY A 241 -44.22 19.07 -42.55
CA GLY A 241 -43.99 17.67 -42.16
C GLY A 241 -43.93 16.71 -43.34
N GLY A 242 -44.30 17.17 -44.54
CA GLY A 242 -44.22 16.42 -45.78
C GLY A 242 -45.58 16.19 -46.43
N TYR A 243 -45.52 15.83 -47.71
CA TYR A 243 -46.68 15.34 -48.46
C TYR A 243 -46.92 13.87 -48.17
N ASN A 244 -48.18 13.50 -48.12
CA ASN A 244 -48.66 12.18 -47.79
C ASN A 244 -48.61 11.23 -49.01
N THR A 245 -47.40 10.93 -49.49
CA THR A 245 -47.18 10.28 -50.80
C THR A 245 -46.82 8.78 -50.70
N ALA A 246 -45.75 8.43 -49.98
CA ALA A 246 -45.25 7.05 -49.86
C ALA A 246 -45.47 6.42 -48.47
N ASN A 247 -45.59 7.24 -47.44
CA ASN A 247 -45.93 6.85 -46.06
C ASN A 247 -47.29 7.47 -45.76
N VAL A 248 -48.33 6.87 -46.33
CA VAL A 248 -49.70 7.31 -46.09
C VAL A 248 -49.97 7.07 -44.61
N GLU A 249 -50.15 8.11 -43.81
CA GLU A 249 -50.45 8.01 -42.36
C GLU A 249 -51.88 8.50 -42.08
N THR A 250 -52.34 9.48 -42.86
CA THR A 250 -53.69 10.05 -42.85
C THR A 250 -54.25 10.03 -44.28
N ASN A 251 -55.48 10.47 -44.52
CA ASN A 251 -56.01 10.68 -45.88
C ASN A 251 -55.79 12.12 -46.41
N PHE A 252 -55.07 12.98 -45.68
CA PHE A 252 -54.80 14.35 -46.12
C PHE A 252 -53.58 14.43 -47.06
N ASN A 253 -53.57 15.35 -48.02
CA ASN A 253 -52.46 15.55 -48.97
C ASN A 253 -51.12 15.94 -48.33
N GLY A 254 -51.14 16.63 -47.19
CA GLY A 254 -49.93 17.02 -46.48
C GLY A 254 -50.19 17.45 -45.04
N ARG A 255 -49.11 17.59 -44.26
CA ARG A 255 -49.18 17.99 -42.85
C ARG A 255 -48.00 18.84 -42.42
N THR A 256 -48.15 19.53 -41.30
CA THR A 256 -47.02 20.16 -40.61
C THR A 256 -46.18 19.14 -39.84
N VAL A 257 -45.03 19.55 -39.34
CA VAL A 257 -44.37 18.89 -38.22
C VAL A 257 -45.21 19.09 -36.94
N PRO A 258 -44.97 18.32 -35.86
CA PRO A 258 -45.50 18.65 -34.55
C PRO A 258 -45.12 20.09 -34.15
N LEU A 259 -46.12 20.88 -33.79
CA LEU A 259 -45.98 22.24 -33.29
C LEU A 259 -46.40 22.30 -31.82
N THR A 260 -45.88 23.26 -31.09
CA THR A 260 -46.24 23.48 -29.68
C THR A 260 -46.91 24.85 -29.54
N ALA A 261 -48.14 24.87 -29.05
CA ALA A 261 -48.81 26.09 -28.60
C ALA A 261 -48.29 26.42 -27.20
N ILE A 262 -47.86 27.66 -26.98
CA ILE A 262 -47.34 28.13 -25.69
C ILE A 262 -48.04 29.45 -25.37
N ALA A 263 -48.52 29.59 -24.14
CA ALA A 263 -48.99 30.86 -23.62
C ALA A 263 -48.65 31.05 -22.15
N ASP A 264 -48.26 32.27 -21.83
CA ASP A 264 -48.08 32.70 -20.45
C ASP A 264 -49.46 32.92 -19.81
N VAL A 265 -49.61 32.40 -18.60
CA VAL A 265 -50.84 32.44 -17.81
C VAL A 265 -50.54 32.83 -16.37
N VAL A 266 -51.54 33.29 -15.64
CA VAL A 266 -51.42 33.54 -14.20
C VAL A 266 -51.96 32.30 -13.46
N ALA A 267 -51.12 31.68 -12.64
CA ALA A 267 -51.52 30.54 -11.82
C ALA A 267 -52.73 30.91 -10.94
N GLY A 268 -53.74 30.04 -10.86
CA GLY A 268 -54.97 30.27 -10.11
C GLY A 268 -56.00 31.17 -10.79
N GLN A 269 -55.67 31.85 -11.90
CA GLN A 269 -56.63 32.63 -12.69
C GLN A 269 -57.34 31.73 -13.72
N GLN A 270 -58.66 31.83 -13.85
CA GLN A 270 -59.40 31.04 -14.83
C GLN A 270 -59.27 31.64 -16.24
N TYR A 271 -59.02 30.78 -17.23
CA TYR A 271 -58.92 31.12 -18.64
C TYR A 271 -59.96 30.35 -19.46
N HIS A 272 -60.45 31.00 -20.52
CA HIS A 272 -61.27 30.40 -21.56
C HIS A 272 -60.37 30.02 -22.74
N PHE A 273 -60.34 28.73 -23.05
CA PHE A 273 -59.66 28.14 -24.19
C PHE A 273 -60.67 27.87 -25.31
N LYS A 274 -60.31 28.25 -26.53
CA LYS A 274 -61.11 27.99 -27.74
C LYS A 274 -60.21 27.59 -28.89
N MET A 275 -60.41 26.43 -29.48
CA MET A 275 -59.78 26.01 -30.72
C MET A 275 -60.81 25.98 -31.82
N VAL A 276 -60.48 26.54 -32.98
CA VAL A 276 -61.42 26.63 -34.09
C VAL A 276 -60.74 26.40 -35.42
N ILE A 277 -61.36 25.57 -36.25
CA ILE A 277 -60.95 25.28 -37.63
C ILE A 277 -62.17 25.35 -38.55
N ALA A 278 -62.04 25.92 -39.74
CA ALA A 278 -63.15 26.12 -40.68
C ALA A 278 -62.65 26.17 -42.13
N ASP A 279 -63.46 25.65 -43.05
CA ASP A 279 -63.20 25.76 -44.49
C ASP A 279 -63.29 27.23 -44.93
N TYR A 280 -62.42 27.62 -45.86
CA TYR A 280 -62.43 28.97 -46.40
C TYR A 280 -63.06 29.05 -47.81
N SER A 281 -64.08 29.91 -47.94
CA SER A 281 -64.84 30.27 -49.14
C SER A 281 -65.70 29.19 -49.80
N ASP A 282 -65.42 27.90 -49.55
CA ASP A 282 -66.25 26.77 -49.96
C ASP A 282 -66.35 25.72 -48.84
N HIS A 283 -66.80 24.51 -49.19
CA HIS A 283 -66.98 23.34 -48.31
C HIS A 283 -66.08 22.17 -48.76
N SER A 284 -64.99 22.48 -49.46
CA SER A 284 -64.22 21.49 -50.20
C SER A 284 -62.76 21.55 -49.80
N TYR A 285 -62.09 20.39 -49.79
CA TYR A 285 -60.72 20.19 -49.31
C TYR A 285 -60.61 20.30 -47.80
N ASP A 286 -61.10 19.28 -47.09
CA ASP A 286 -61.15 19.27 -45.64
C ASP A 286 -59.74 19.43 -45.02
N THR A 287 -59.71 20.05 -43.84
CA THR A 287 -58.53 20.19 -42.99
C THR A 287 -58.81 19.64 -41.61
N ALA A 288 -57.81 19.04 -40.96
CA ALA A 288 -57.90 18.58 -39.58
C ALA A 288 -56.74 19.04 -38.71
N VAL A 289 -57.04 19.27 -37.45
CA VAL A 289 -56.06 19.46 -36.37
C VAL A 289 -56.05 18.25 -35.45
N PHE A 290 -54.83 17.79 -35.15
CA PHE A 290 -54.54 16.69 -34.24
C PHE A 290 -53.87 17.24 -33.00
N LEU A 291 -54.48 17.05 -31.84
CA LEU A 291 -53.93 17.37 -30.53
C LEU A 291 -53.28 16.15 -29.93
N GLU A 292 -52.11 16.28 -29.34
CA GLU A 292 -51.43 15.16 -28.69
C GLU A 292 -52.04 14.87 -27.31
N GLY A 293 -52.37 13.61 -27.04
CA GLY A 293 -52.89 13.15 -25.76
C GLY A 293 -51.90 13.36 -24.61
N GLY A 294 -52.38 13.92 -23.50
CA GLY A 294 -51.58 14.27 -22.32
C GLY A 294 -50.62 15.43 -22.53
N SER A 295 -50.63 16.06 -23.71
CA SER A 295 -49.73 17.18 -23.99
C SER A 295 -50.18 18.49 -23.36
N PHE A 296 -51.46 18.61 -22.97
CA PHE A 296 -52.01 19.80 -22.30
C PHE A 296 -51.55 19.89 -20.85
N ASN A 297 -50.31 20.34 -20.69
CA ASN A 297 -49.62 20.41 -19.42
C ASN A 297 -50.05 21.66 -18.64
N ILE A 298 -50.74 21.42 -17.53
CA ILE A 298 -51.19 22.42 -16.55
C ILE A 298 -50.30 22.47 -15.28
N GLY A 299 -49.10 21.83 -15.27
CA GLY A 299 -48.35 21.41 -14.06
C GLY A 299 -46.81 21.61 -14.01
N VAL A 300 -46.25 21.25 -12.84
CA VAL A 300 -44.96 21.64 -12.22
C VAL A 300 -43.72 20.97 -12.86
N ASP A 301 -42.62 21.73 -13.02
CA ASP A 301 -41.30 21.20 -13.39
C ASP A 301 -40.37 21.20 -12.17
N LEU A 302 -39.35 20.32 -12.14
CA LEU A 302 -38.31 20.32 -11.10
C LEU A 302 -37.04 21.01 -11.63
N LEU A 303 -36.48 21.89 -10.81
CA LEU A 303 -35.31 22.71 -11.12
C LEU A 303 -34.17 22.37 -10.16
N GLY A 304 -32.95 22.37 -10.70
CA GLY A 304 -31.72 22.20 -9.93
C GLY A 304 -31.18 23.53 -9.39
N PRO A 305 -30.03 23.48 -8.71
CA PRO A 305 -29.30 24.68 -8.30
C PRO A 305 -28.96 25.53 -9.54
N GLY A 306 -29.48 26.76 -9.61
CA GLY A 306 -29.31 27.64 -10.77
C GLY A 306 -30.52 27.72 -11.72
N GLY A 307 -31.62 27.04 -11.41
CA GLY A 307 -32.91 27.21 -12.11
C GLY A 307 -33.05 26.44 -13.43
N ALA A 308 -32.06 25.61 -13.79
CA ALA A 308 -32.17 24.71 -14.94
C ALA A 308 -33.14 23.56 -14.62
N LYS A 309 -33.96 23.18 -15.60
CA LYS A 309 -34.86 22.03 -15.50
C LYS A 309 -34.06 20.74 -15.33
N LEU A 310 -34.41 19.96 -14.32
CA LEU A 310 -33.84 18.64 -14.08
C LEU A 310 -34.51 17.59 -15.00
N PRO A 311 -33.76 16.57 -15.44
CA PRO A 311 -34.31 15.38 -16.09
C PRO A 311 -35.13 14.52 -15.11
N SER A 312 -35.70 13.42 -15.61
CA SER A 312 -36.44 12.43 -14.80
C SER A 312 -35.61 11.75 -13.72
N ASP A 313 -34.30 11.67 -13.91
CA ASP A 313 -33.36 10.98 -13.04
C ASP A 313 -31.98 11.64 -13.06
N ILE A 314 -31.27 11.59 -11.93
CA ILE A 314 -29.89 12.10 -11.80
C ILE A 314 -29.02 11.12 -11.01
N ASN A 315 -27.73 11.11 -11.35
CA ASN A 315 -26.70 10.33 -10.65
C ASN A 315 -25.92 11.23 -9.69
N VAL A 316 -25.82 10.83 -8.42
CA VAL A 316 -25.17 11.62 -7.37
C VAL A 316 -24.14 10.75 -6.63
N CYS A 317 -22.92 11.25 -6.53
CA CYS A 317 -21.85 10.58 -5.79
C CYS A 317 -21.76 11.10 -4.36
N ASP A 318 -21.31 10.21 -3.47
CA ASP A 318 -20.95 10.48 -2.08
C ASP A 318 -22.08 11.09 -1.24
N ASN A 319 -23.33 10.81 -1.62
CA ASN A 319 -24.55 11.35 -1.02
C ASN A 319 -24.52 12.87 -0.86
N VAL A 320 -23.88 13.58 -1.80
CA VAL A 320 -23.86 15.03 -1.81
C VAL A 320 -25.30 15.56 -1.87
N PRO A 321 -25.75 16.38 -0.89
CA PRO A 321 -27.11 16.89 -0.85
C PRO A 321 -27.50 17.61 -2.15
N GLN A 322 -28.66 17.27 -2.71
CA GLN A 322 -29.20 17.94 -3.90
C GLN A 322 -30.34 18.86 -3.51
N VAL A 323 -30.30 20.12 -3.93
CA VAL A 323 -31.41 21.05 -3.75
C VAL A 323 -32.31 20.98 -4.98
N ILE A 324 -33.57 20.59 -4.77
CA ILE A 324 -34.58 20.48 -5.82
C ILE A 324 -35.64 21.53 -5.55
N THR A 325 -35.98 22.33 -6.57
CA THR A 325 -36.99 23.38 -6.47
C THR A 325 -38.07 23.16 -7.51
N ALA A 326 -39.34 23.21 -7.12
CA ALA A 326 -40.45 23.26 -8.06
C ALA A 326 -40.42 24.59 -8.84
N SER A 327 -40.71 24.53 -10.13
CA SER A 327 -40.72 25.69 -11.04
C SER A 327 -41.78 26.75 -10.69
N VAL A 328 -42.67 26.44 -9.75
CA VAL A 328 -43.76 27.30 -9.30
C VAL A 328 -43.50 27.80 -7.88
N SER A 329 -43.63 29.10 -7.68
CA SER A 329 -43.38 29.79 -6.41
C SER A 329 -44.45 30.86 -6.20
N ASP A 330 -45.61 30.49 -5.67
CA ASP A 330 -46.71 31.40 -5.38
C ASP A 330 -47.21 31.23 -3.93
N PRO A 331 -47.41 32.31 -3.15
CA PRO A 331 -47.91 32.24 -1.77
C PRO A 331 -49.28 31.58 -1.60
N ASN A 332 -50.10 31.52 -2.65
CA ASN A 332 -51.44 30.94 -2.63
C ASN A 332 -51.43 29.43 -2.93
N LEU A 333 -50.26 28.84 -3.20
CA LEU A 333 -50.12 27.41 -3.46
C LEU A 333 -49.68 26.66 -2.19
N VAL A 334 -50.15 25.43 -2.07
CA VAL A 334 -49.78 24.48 -1.02
C VAL A 334 -48.85 23.44 -1.63
N TYR A 335 -47.69 23.26 -1.01
CA TYR A 335 -46.67 22.30 -1.42
C TYR A 335 -46.60 21.15 -0.44
N GLN A 336 -46.33 19.94 -0.94
CA GLN A 336 -46.02 18.79 -0.10
C GLN A 336 -45.04 17.86 -0.84
N TRP A 337 -43.93 17.53 -0.19
CA TRP A 337 -42.96 16.57 -0.73
C TRP A 337 -43.15 15.16 -0.20
N TYR A 338 -42.79 14.19 -1.02
CA TYR A 338 -42.78 12.76 -0.75
C TYR A 338 -41.41 12.18 -1.13
N TYR A 339 -40.93 11.22 -0.35
CA TYR A 339 -39.73 10.43 -0.60
C TYR A 339 -40.13 8.96 -0.71
N ASN A 340 -39.85 8.32 -1.86
CA ASN A 340 -40.28 6.95 -2.19
C ASN A 340 -41.78 6.72 -1.92
N GLY A 341 -42.62 7.70 -2.27
CA GLY A 341 -44.07 7.66 -2.05
C GLY A 341 -44.53 7.93 -0.61
N THR A 342 -43.61 8.12 0.35
CA THR A 342 -43.93 8.43 1.75
C THR A 342 -43.85 9.93 1.99
N LEU A 343 -44.82 10.48 2.72
CA LEU A 343 -44.87 11.91 3.05
C LEU A 343 -43.63 12.35 3.85
N VAL A 344 -42.98 13.43 3.43
CA VAL A 344 -41.87 14.06 4.16
C VAL A 344 -42.47 15.11 5.12
N PRO A 345 -42.38 14.92 6.46
CA PRO A 345 -42.99 15.83 7.41
C PRO A 345 -42.46 17.26 7.29
N ASN A 346 -43.35 18.25 7.31
CA ASN A 346 -43.05 19.69 7.26
C ASN A 346 -42.33 20.18 5.99
N ALA A 347 -42.17 19.34 4.96
CA ALA A 347 -41.65 19.75 3.66
C ALA A 347 -42.76 20.41 2.82
N THR A 348 -43.20 21.59 3.26
CA THR A 348 -44.35 22.32 2.72
C THR A 348 -43.96 23.59 1.93
N THR A 349 -42.70 23.66 1.49
CA THR A 349 -42.20 24.74 0.63
C THR A 349 -41.98 24.22 -0.79
N ASN A 350 -41.75 25.13 -1.73
CA ASN A 350 -41.45 24.78 -3.12
C ASN A 350 -40.05 24.15 -3.31
N THR A 351 -39.26 23.97 -2.26
CA THR A 351 -37.89 23.45 -2.33
C THR A 351 -37.67 22.35 -1.29
N ILE A 352 -36.92 21.30 -1.66
CA ILE A 352 -36.43 20.26 -0.74
C ILE A 352 -34.93 20.04 -0.93
N THR A 353 -34.24 19.65 0.14
CA THR A 353 -32.87 19.14 0.06
C THR A 353 -32.90 17.62 0.16
N ALA A 354 -32.64 16.94 -0.95
CA ALA A 354 -32.51 15.50 -1.00
C ALA A 354 -31.18 15.07 -0.38
N LEU A 355 -31.25 14.33 0.73
CA LEU A 355 -30.09 13.83 1.47
C LEU A 355 -29.79 12.35 1.18
N GLN A 356 -30.76 11.65 0.60
CA GLN A 356 -30.68 10.21 0.34
C GLN A 356 -31.08 9.90 -1.11
N PRO A 357 -30.51 8.88 -1.74
CA PRO A 357 -30.96 8.35 -3.03
C PRO A 357 -32.40 7.85 -2.97
N GLY A 358 -33.13 7.91 -4.07
CA GLY A 358 -34.52 7.51 -4.20
C GLY A 358 -35.36 8.53 -4.97
N THR A 359 -36.65 8.27 -5.04
CA THR A 359 -37.60 9.11 -5.78
C THR A 359 -38.14 10.22 -4.90
N TYR A 360 -37.97 11.47 -5.31
CA TYR A 360 -38.59 12.64 -4.68
C TYR A 360 -39.73 13.12 -5.55
N THR A 361 -40.91 13.25 -4.96
CA THR A 361 -42.12 13.73 -5.64
C THR A 361 -42.65 14.96 -4.91
N ILE A 362 -42.99 16.01 -5.65
CA ILE A 362 -43.73 17.16 -5.11
C ILE A 362 -45.19 17.11 -5.57
N GLU A 363 -46.09 17.44 -4.66
CA GLU A 363 -47.48 17.80 -4.94
C GLU A 363 -47.69 19.29 -4.71
N VAL A 364 -48.27 19.97 -5.68
CA VAL A 364 -48.60 21.41 -5.62
C VAL A 364 -50.09 21.60 -5.87
N SER A 365 -50.81 22.18 -4.91
CA SER A 365 -52.25 22.38 -4.98
C SER A 365 -52.64 23.82 -4.69
N VAL A 366 -53.82 24.23 -5.19
CA VAL A 366 -54.51 25.44 -4.75
C VAL A 366 -55.45 25.04 -3.60
N PRO A 367 -55.59 25.83 -2.52
CA PRO A 367 -56.54 25.55 -1.45
C PRO A 367 -57.96 25.25 -1.99
N GLY A 368 -58.50 24.08 -1.64
CA GLY A 368 -59.83 23.62 -2.10
C GLY A 368 -59.84 22.83 -3.42
N ASN A 369 -58.70 22.65 -4.08
CA ASN A 369 -58.58 21.81 -5.28
C ASN A 369 -58.29 20.34 -4.89
N PRO A 370 -59.08 19.36 -5.32
CA PRO A 370 -58.88 17.94 -5.01
C PRO A 370 -57.68 17.30 -5.73
N CYS A 371 -57.04 17.98 -6.68
CA CYS A 371 -56.03 17.40 -7.57
C CYS A 371 -54.74 18.25 -7.62
N PRO A 372 -53.70 17.91 -6.83
CA PRO A 372 -52.40 18.59 -6.91
C PRO A 372 -51.67 18.28 -8.23
N GLY A 373 -51.00 19.28 -8.81
CA GLY A 373 -49.97 19.05 -9.83
C GLY A 373 -48.78 18.30 -9.24
N LYS A 374 -48.21 17.34 -10.00
CA LYS A 374 -47.12 16.48 -9.52
C LYS A 374 -45.90 16.55 -10.40
N ALA A 375 -44.72 16.47 -9.78
CA ALA A 375 -43.45 16.26 -10.47
C ALA A 375 -42.55 15.33 -9.66
N SER A 376 -41.81 14.45 -10.32
CA SER A 376 -40.93 13.47 -9.67
C SER A 376 -39.54 13.46 -10.28
N ILE A 377 -38.54 13.15 -9.46
CA ILE A 377 -37.16 12.88 -9.89
C ILE A 377 -36.62 11.66 -9.15
N GLU A 378 -35.95 10.77 -9.85
CA GLU A 378 -35.20 9.65 -9.26
C GLU A 378 -33.73 10.01 -9.05
N ILE A 379 -33.23 9.87 -7.83
CA ILE A 379 -31.82 10.07 -7.52
C ILE A 379 -31.16 8.72 -7.33
N HIS A 380 -30.24 8.37 -8.23
CA HIS A 380 -29.36 7.22 -8.05
C HIS A 380 -28.12 7.65 -7.24
N GLY A 381 -27.84 6.94 -6.16
CA GLY A 381 -26.69 7.18 -5.30
C GLY A 381 -25.55 6.22 -5.56
N GLY A 382 -24.32 6.71 -5.43
CA GLY A 382 -23.12 5.88 -5.43
C GLY A 382 -22.05 6.44 -4.50
N THR A 383 -21.11 5.60 -4.09
CA THR A 383 -19.92 6.02 -3.33
C THR A 383 -18.70 5.98 -4.22
N THR A 384 -17.91 7.05 -4.20
CA THR A 384 -16.63 7.12 -4.89
C THR A 384 -15.61 6.25 -4.15
N PRO A 385 -14.93 5.30 -4.81
CA PRO A 385 -13.87 4.52 -4.17
C PRO A 385 -12.75 5.43 -3.67
N GLN A 386 -12.17 5.08 -2.52
CA GLN A 386 -10.96 5.77 -2.05
C GLN A 386 -9.84 5.53 -3.07
N ALA A 387 -9.24 6.58 -3.61
CA ALA A 387 -8.10 6.47 -4.51
C ALA A 387 -7.04 7.53 -4.20
N ASN A 388 -5.77 7.13 -4.26
CA ASN A 388 -4.60 7.97 -4.03
C ASN A 388 -3.59 7.81 -5.16
N ASP A 389 -2.79 8.85 -5.39
CA ASP A 389 -1.67 8.80 -6.32
C ASP A 389 -0.66 7.73 -5.87
N ALA A 390 -0.02 7.08 -6.84
CA ALA A 390 0.92 6.00 -6.58
C ALA A 390 2.16 6.13 -7.46
N THR A 391 3.24 5.48 -7.03
CA THR A 391 4.46 5.33 -7.83
C THR A 391 4.79 3.85 -7.98
N MET A 392 5.06 3.42 -9.21
CA MET A 392 5.45 2.04 -9.51
C MET A 392 6.87 2.03 -10.08
N LEU A 393 7.76 1.27 -9.46
CA LEU A 393 9.13 1.04 -9.94
C LEU A 393 9.22 -0.31 -10.65
N LEU A 394 9.69 -0.30 -11.90
CA LEU A 394 10.10 -1.49 -12.63
C LEU A 394 11.62 -1.63 -12.61
N CYS A 395 12.09 -2.73 -12.04
CA CYS A 395 13.48 -3.16 -12.12
C CYS A 395 13.67 -4.05 -13.36
N THR A 396 14.23 -3.50 -14.43
CA THR A 396 14.31 -4.23 -15.70
C THR A 396 15.43 -5.25 -15.67
N THR A 397 15.16 -6.44 -16.21
CA THR A 397 16.14 -7.50 -16.51
C THR A 397 16.09 -7.78 -18.02
N PRO A 398 16.99 -8.61 -18.58
CA PRO A 398 16.88 -9.03 -19.98
C PRO A 398 15.52 -9.67 -20.32
N ASP A 399 14.91 -10.37 -19.36
CA ASP A 399 13.64 -11.07 -19.55
C ASP A 399 12.41 -10.22 -19.19
N ILE A 400 12.57 -9.19 -18.36
CA ILE A 400 11.48 -8.34 -17.86
C ILE A 400 11.74 -6.88 -18.25
N THR A 401 10.98 -6.38 -19.22
CA THR A 401 11.17 -5.03 -19.80
C THR A 401 9.94 -4.12 -19.72
N THR A 402 8.79 -4.66 -19.28
CA THR A 402 7.48 -3.97 -19.24
C THR A 402 6.86 -4.00 -17.83
N PHE A 403 5.90 -3.11 -17.59
CA PHE A 403 5.18 -2.99 -16.32
C PHE A 403 3.93 -3.89 -16.30
N ASP A 404 3.71 -4.60 -15.19
CA ASP A 404 2.42 -5.20 -14.87
C ASP A 404 1.61 -4.27 -13.96
N LEU A 405 0.80 -3.40 -14.59
CA LEU A 405 -0.05 -2.42 -13.91
C LEU A 405 -1.16 -3.07 -13.07
N SER A 406 -1.39 -4.39 -13.18
CA SER A 406 -2.36 -5.07 -12.31
C SER A 406 -1.88 -5.14 -10.86
N THR A 407 -0.56 -5.17 -10.65
CA THR A 407 0.06 -5.33 -9.32
C THR A 407 -0.02 -4.07 -8.46
N ILE A 408 -0.14 -2.88 -9.07
CA ILE A 408 -0.18 -1.60 -8.34
C ILE A 408 -1.60 -1.22 -7.86
N LYS A 409 -2.65 -1.93 -8.31
CA LYS A 409 -4.06 -1.64 -7.96
C LYS A 409 -4.32 -1.52 -6.45
N PRO A 410 -3.81 -2.41 -5.58
CA PRO A 410 -4.03 -2.29 -4.13
C PRO A 410 -3.41 -1.05 -3.51
N SER A 411 -2.29 -0.55 -4.07
CA SER A 411 -1.64 0.69 -3.62
C SER A 411 -2.42 1.94 -4.06
N ILE A 412 -3.10 1.87 -5.20
CA ILE A 412 -3.96 2.96 -5.71
C ILE A 412 -5.26 3.04 -4.90
N SER A 413 -5.92 1.90 -4.66
CA SER A 413 -7.16 1.83 -3.90
C SER A 413 -7.30 0.51 -3.13
N PRO A 414 -7.60 0.56 -1.81
CA PRO A 414 -7.94 -0.62 -1.03
C PRO A 414 -9.42 -1.00 -1.16
N THR A 415 -10.24 -0.24 -1.90
CA THR A 415 -11.70 -0.41 -1.94
C THR A 415 -12.07 -1.74 -2.62
N PRO A 416 -12.75 -2.69 -1.94
CA PRO A 416 -13.17 -3.94 -2.57
C PRO A 416 -14.10 -3.71 -3.76
N GLY A 417 -13.87 -4.42 -4.86
CA GLY A 417 -14.69 -4.31 -6.07
C GLY A 417 -14.45 -3.06 -6.92
N ALA A 418 -13.47 -2.21 -6.57
CA ALA A 418 -13.11 -1.07 -7.41
C ALA A 418 -12.62 -1.52 -8.80
N VAL A 419 -13.06 -0.79 -9.82
CA VAL A 419 -12.70 -0.98 -11.22
C VAL A 419 -11.67 0.07 -11.61
N PHE A 420 -10.60 -0.34 -12.28
CA PHE A 420 -9.47 0.52 -12.63
C PHE A 420 -9.33 0.59 -14.15
N LYS A 421 -9.28 1.80 -14.71
CA LYS A 421 -8.91 2.05 -16.10
C LYS A 421 -7.70 2.98 -16.14
N PHE A 422 -6.67 2.59 -16.88
CA PHE A 422 -5.43 3.34 -17.01
C PHE A 422 -5.39 4.06 -18.36
N TYR A 423 -4.93 5.31 -18.37
CA TYR A 423 -4.86 6.15 -19.56
C TYR A 423 -3.49 6.82 -19.65
N GLU A 424 -2.99 7.02 -20.87
CA GLU A 424 -1.78 7.81 -21.10
C GLU A 424 -2.09 9.31 -21.08
N GLN A 425 -3.29 9.70 -21.55
CA GLN A 425 -3.70 11.10 -21.66
C GLN A 425 -4.77 11.46 -20.63
N GLN A 426 -4.61 12.63 -20.00
CA GLN A 426 -5.57 13.14 -19.02
C GLN A 426 -6.94 13.39 -19.65
N ALA A 427 -6.98 13.88 -20.89
CA ALA A 427 -8.23 14.17 -21.60
C ALA A 427 -9.07 12.89 -21.80
N ASP A 428 -8.44 11.77 -22.13
CA ASP A 428 -9.12 10.47 -22.29
C ASP A 428 -9.64 9.94 -20.95
N ALA A 429 -8.87 10.13 -19.86
CA ALA A 429 -9.29 9.75 -18.51
C ALA A 429 -10.49 10.59 -18.03
N LEU A 430 -10.48 11.91 -18.26
CA LEU A 430 -11.60 12.80 -17.95
C LEU A 430 -12.85 12.45 -18.75
N ALA A 431 -12.68 12.09 -20.04
CA ALA A 431 -13.77 11.62 -20.89
C ALA A 431 -14.22 10.18 -20.60
N GLN A 432 -13.45 9.43 -19.79
CA GLN A 432 -13.65 7.99 -19.51
C GLN A 432 -13.91 7.14 -20.75
N ASN A 433 -13.26 7.48 -21.87
CA ASN A 433 -13.51 6.86 -23.16
C ASN A 433 -12.79 5.51 -23.30
N ASN A 434 -12.88 4.91 -24.49
CA ASN A 434 -12.31 3.60 -24.79
C ASN A 434 -10.80 3.63 -25.12
N ASN A 435 -10.14 4.79 -25.11
CA ASN A 435 -8.69 4.93 -25.32
C ASN A 435 -7.87 4.57 -24.05
N ASN A 436 -8.40 3.69 -23.19
CA ASN A 436 -7.66 3.18 -22.05
C ASN A 436 -6.64 2.11 -22.49
N ILE A 437 -5.59 1.94 -21.70
CA ILE A 437 -4.53 0.94 -21.89
C ILE A 437 -5.14 -0.46 -21.77
N GLN A 438 -5.12 -1.20 -22.88
CA GLN A 438 -5.69 -2.56 -22.94
C GLN A 438 -4.75 -3.61 -22.36
N ASN A 439 -3.45 -3.55 -22.68
CA ASN A 439 -2.45 -4.54 -22.24
C ASN A 439 -1.81 -4.10 -20.92
N ILE A 440 -2.57 -4.20 -19.83
CA ILE A 440 -2.10 -3.78 -18.50
C ILE A 440 -1.04 -4.70 -17.89
N LEU A 441 -0.91 -5.95 -18.37
CA LEU A 441 0.05 -6.92 -17.82
C LEU A 441 1.47 -6.72 -18.39
N ASN A 442 1.59 -6.13 -19.58
CA ASN A 442 2.87 -5.92 -20.26
C ASN A 442 2.96 -4.51 -20.85
N TYR A 443 2.70 -3.49 -20.04
CA TYR A 443 2.71 -2.11 -20.48
C TYR A 443 4.13 -1.59 -20.69
N ASN A 444 4.47 -1.15 -21.91
CA ASN A 444 5.80 -0.63 -22.23
C ASN A 444 5.94 0.87 -21.88
N GLY A 445 5.88 1.17 -20.59
CA GLY A 445 6.05 2.52 -20.07
C GLY A 445 7.51 3.01 -20.04
N ASN A 446 7.66 4.34 -20.08
CA ASN A 446 8.94 5.03 -19.98
C ASN A 446 9.24 5.46 -18.53
N ASP A 447 10.53 5.68 -18.26
CA ASP A 447 10.95 6.23 -16.97
C ASP A 447 10.42 7.66 -16.76
N GLY A 448 9.78 7.91 -15.62
CA GLY A 448 9.20 9.20 -15.27
C GLY A 448 7.82 9.47 -15.90
N GLN A 449 7.27 8.54 -16.69
CA GLN A 449 5.96 8.69 -17.32
C GLN A 449 4.85 8.76 -16.26
N ILE A 450 3.86 9.63 -16.48
CA ILE A 450 2.64 9.71 -15.67
C ILE A 450 1.50 9.06 -16.45
N LEU A 451 0.80 8.13 -15.81
CA LEU A 451 -0.47 7.58 -16.27
C LEU A 451 -1.59 8.16 -15.42
N TYR A 452 -2.77 8.30 -16.01
CA TYR A 452 -3.98 8.74 -15.31
C TYR A 452 -4.86 7.51 -15.07
N VAL A 453 -5.22 7.27 -13.80
CA VAL A 453 -6.01 6.09 -13.43
C VAL A 453 -7.37 6.56 -12.95
N VAL A 454 -8.41 6.08 -13.63
CA VAL A 454 -9.79 6.25 -13.20
C VAL A 454 -10.17 5.04 -12.36
N VAL A 455 -10.48 5.29 -11.09
CA VAL A 455 -10.95 4.29 -10.13
C VAL A 455 -12.44 4.51 -9.92
N SER A 456 -13.27 3.55 -10.32
CA SER A 456 -14.73 3.62 -10.19
C SER A 456 -15.30 2.49 -9.37
N ASN A 457 -16.52 2.67 -8.86
CA ASN A 457 -17.27 1.62 -8.18
C ASN A 457 -17.94 0.63 -9.16
N GLY A 458 -17.56 0.64 -10.44
CA GLY A 458 -18.23 -0.09 -11.51
C GLY A 458 -19.49 0.62 -12.07
N GLY A 459 -19.94 1.69 -11.44
CA GLY A 459 -21.02 2.57 -11.91
C GLY A 459 -20.50 3.94 -12.31
N PHE A 460 -21.26 4.99 -11.98
CA PHE A 460 -20.98 6.38 -12.37
C PHE A 460 -20.06 7.15 -11.42
N CYS A 461 -19.77 6.61 -10.22
CA CYS A 461 -18.88 7.28 -9.27
C CYS A 461 -17.43 6.84 -9.47
N SER A 462 -16.58 7.83 -9.73
CA SER A 462 -15.19 7.62 -10.06
C SER A 462 -14.30 8.75 -9.57
N LYS A 463 -13.05 8.42 -9.25
CA LYS A 463 -11.99 9.39 -8.95
C LYS A 463 -10.81 9.14 -9.88
N MET A 464 -10.23 10.22 -10.41
CA MET A 464 -9.00 10.18 -11.19
C MET A 464 -7.80 10.47 -10.28
N ILE A 465 -6.72 9.70 -10.45
CA ILE A 465 -5.44 9.86 -9.76
C ILE A 465 -4.28 9.75 -10.76
N GLU A 466 -3.08 10.12 -10.32
CA GLU A 466 -1.86 9.98 -11.09
C GLU A 466 -1.03 8.77 -10.63
N LEU A 467 -0.57 7.98 -11.59
CA LEU A 467 0.38 6.89 -11.39
C LEU A 467 1.69 7.24 -12.07
N LYS A 468 2.73 7.49 -11.27
CA LYS A 468 4.08 7.74 -11.78
C LYS A 468 4.82 6.42 -11.99
N LEU A 469 5.31 6.20 -13.22
CA LEU A 469 6.15 5.07 -13.56
C LEU A 469 7.62 5.45 -13.41
N LEU A 470 8.39 4.59 -12.75
CA LEU A 470 9.84 4.65 -12.66
C LEU A 470 10.42 3.38 -13.24
N LYS A 471 11.50 3.52 -14.01
CA LYS A 471 12.20 2.40 -14.64
C LYS A 471 13.69 2.49 -14.32
N GLU A 472 14.27 1.40 -13.86
CA GLU A 472 15.70 1.30 -13.56
C GLU A 472 16.23 -0.07 -13.99
N ALA A 473 17.39 -0.07 -14.66
CA ALA A 473 18.07 -1.31 -14.99
C ALA A 473 18.62 -1.95 -13.72
N THR A 474 18.35 -3.25 -13.56
CA THR A 474 18.83 -4.00 -12.40
C THR A 474 20.36 -3.92 -12.35
N PRO A 475 20.97 -3.45 -11.23
CA PRO A 475 22.41 -3.27 -11.15
C PRO A 475 23.16 -4.61 -11.20
N THR A 476 24.42 -4.57 -11.62
CA THR A 476 25.33 -5.73 -11.58
C THR A 476 26.30 -5.57 -10.41
N THR A 477 26.25 -6.48 -9.45
CA THR A 477 27.10 -6.38 -8.25
C THR A 477 28.46 -7.02 -8.49
N LYS A 478 29.52 -6.36 -8.02
CA LYS A 478 30.86 -6.93 -7.89
C LYS A 478 31.38 -6.67 -6.47
N VAL A 479 32.31 -7.49 -6.01
CA VAL A 479 32.99 -7.29 -4.72
C VAL A 479 34.47 -7.62 -4.85
N LYS A 480 35.31 -6.79 -4.24
CA LYS A 480 36.77 -6.96 -4.17
C LYS A 480 37.20 -6.94 -2.70
N ALA A 481 38.37 -7.48 -2.42
CA ALA A 481 38.99 -7.45 -1.10
C ALA A 481 40.43 -6.92 -1.21
N SER A 482 40.93 -6.24 -0.18
CA SER A 482 42.33 -5.80 -0.12
C SER A 482 43.32 -6.98 -0.10
N SER A 483 42.92 -8.13 0.44
CA SER A 483 43.59 -9.41 0.31
C SER A 483 42.57 -10.55 0.34
N ILE A 484 42.83 -11.62 -0.41
CA ILE A 484 41.99 -12.84 -0.40
C ILE A 484 42.52 -13.92 0.55
N LYS A 485 43.71 -13.72 1.13
CA LYS A 485 44.36 -14.66 2.03
C LYS A 485 45.15 -13.90 3.11
N ILE A 486 44.88 -14.20 4.37
CA ILE A 486 45.37 -13.42 5.52
C ILE A 486 45.78 -14.30 6.71
N CYS A 487 46.46 -13.69 7.68
CA CYS A 487 46.76 -14.28 8.98
C CYS A 487 45.57 -14.14 9.95
N PRO A 488 45.42 -15.05 10.93
CA PRO A 488 44.40 -14.90 11.96
C PRO A 488 44.55 -13.57 12.71
N GLY A 489 43.48 -12.79 12.79
CA GLY A 489 43.45 -11.49 13.44
C GLY A 489 43.83 -10.30 12.55
N GLU A 490 44.14 -10.51 11.26
CA GLU A 490 44.31 -9.41 10.31
C GLU A 490 42.96 -8.86 9.84
N THR A 491 42.96 -7.57 9.49
CA THR A 491 41.80 -6.86 8.95
C THR A 491 41.89 -6.78 7.43
N VAL A 492 40.79 -7.13 6.75
CA VAL A 492 40.61 -6.98 5.30
C VAL A 492 39.51 -5.96 5.01
N THR A 493 39.72 -5.13 4.00
CA THR A 493 38.71 -4.19 3.50
C THR A 493 38.00 -4.82 2.31
N LEU A 494 36.69 -4.96 2.39
CA LEU A 494 35.82 -5.41 1.31
C LEU A 494 35.20 -4.18 0.64
N THR A 495 35.28 -4.12 -0.69
CA THR A 495 34.71 -3.02 -1.49
C THR A 495 33.71 -3.59 -2.49
N ALA A 496 32.44 -3.25 -2.31
CA ALA A 496 31.38 -3.56 -3.26
C ALA A 496 31.27 -2.47 -4.35
N GLU A 497 30.92 -2.89 -5.57
CA GLU A 497 30.79 -2.03 -6.75
C GLU A 497 29.49 -2.34 -7.50
N GLY A 498 29.02 -1.36 -8.28
CA GLY A 498 27.90 -1.51 -9.22
C GLY A 498 26.52 -1.13 -8.67
N GLY A 499 26.43 -0.63 -7.44
CA GLY A 499 25.22 -0.04 -6.85
C GLY A 499 25.45 1.39 -6.37
N ASP A 500 24.35 2.09 -6.09
CA ASP A 500 24.34 3.36 -5.37
C ASP A 500 24.46 3.12 -3.85
N THR A 501 23.73 2.11 -3.37
CA THR A 501 23.87 1.55 -2.01
C THR A 501 23.99 0.03 -2.06
N TYR A 502 24.28 -0.60 -0.92
CA TYR A 502 24.59 -2.03 -0.86
C TYR A 502 23.82 -2.72 0.26
N LEU A 503 23.46 -3.99 0.07
CA LEU A 503 22.88 -4.83 1.10
C LEU A 503 23.82 -6.00 1.37
N TRP A 504 24.56 -5.90 2.47
CA TRP A 504 25.46 -6.96 2.92
C TRP A 504 24.67 -8.04 3.69
N SER A 505 24.92 -9.30 3.37
CA SER A 505 24.30 -10.41 4.10
C SER A 505 24.95 -10.64 5.47
N ASN A 506 26.21 -10.22 5.60
CA ASN A 506 27.05 -10.46 6.77
C ASN A 506 27.19 -9.22 7.68
N PHE A 507 26.73 -8.05 7.25
CA PHE A 507 26.94 -6.78 7.96
C PHE A 507 25.68 -5.92 7.93
N PRO A 508 25.38 -5.17 8.99
CA PRO A 508 24.36 -4.13 8.95
C PRO A 508 24.87 -2.90 8.17
N GLY A 509 23.95 -2.17 7.53
CA GLY A 509 24.23 -0.91 6.85
C GLY A 509 24.30 -0.99 5.32
N THR A 510 24.49 0.17 4.69
CA THR A 510 24.31 0.35 3.24
C THR A 510 25.56 0.82 2.49
N GLY A 511 26.68 0.99 3.19
CA GLY A 511 27.95 1.47 2.64
C GLY A 511 28.63 0.46 1.72
N ASN A 512 29.44 0.98 0.80
CA ASN A 512 30.18 0.18 -0.18
C ASN A 512 31.45 -0.48 0.37
N MET A 513 32.01 0.03 1.48
CA MET A 513 33.21 -0.50 2.12
C MET A 513 32.92 -1.09 3.50
N GLN A 514 33.57 -2.22 3.81
CA GLN A 514 33.49 -2.90 5.10
C GLN A 514 34.87 -3.37 5.53
N ASP A 515 35.31 -3.00 6.74
CA ASP A 515 36.54 -3.52 7.34
C ASP A 515 36.20 -4.66 8.29
N VAL A 516 36.84 -5.82 8.10
CA VAL A 516 36.56 -7.02 8.89
C VAL A 516 37.85 -7.71 9.35
N THR A 517 37.95 -7.93 10.65
CA THR A 517 39.01 -8.74 11.28
C THR A 517 38.57 -10.20 11.34
N LEU A 518 39.40 -11.12 10.84
CA LEU A 518 39.02 -12.53 10.71
C LEU A 518 39.98 -13.49 11.40
N TYR A 519 39.41 -14.47 12.09
CA TYR A 519 40.13 -15.60 12.70
C TYR A 519 39.87 -16.93 11.96
N GLN A 520 38.87 -16.97 11.08
CA GLN A 520 38.49 -18.16 10.31
C GLN A 520 38.08 -17.77 8.89
N SER A 521 38.32 -18.68 7.94
CA SER A 521 37.96 -18.49 6.53
C SER A 521 36.45 -18.24 6.38
N THR A 522 36.08 -17.10 5.78
CA THR A 522 34.68 -16.64 5.73
C THR A 522 34.30 -16.22 4.32
N THR A 523 33.07 -16.53 3.90
CA THR A 523 32.49 -16.07 2.62
C THR A 523 31.53 -14.90 2.89
N PHE A 524 31.73 -13.81 2.16
CA PHE A 524 30.89 -12.62 2.21
C PHE A 524 30.00 -12.54 0.98
N THR A 525 28.76 -12.07 1.19
CA THR A 525 27.75 -11.93 0.13
C THR A 525 27.14 -10.53 0.18
N VAL A 526 27.06 -9.86 -0.98
CA VAL A 526 26.52 -8.51 -1.11
C VAL A 526 25.64 -8.36 -2.33
N TYR A 527 24.55 -7.60 -2.19
CA TYR A 527 23.72 -7.13 -3.29
C TYR A 527 23.96 -5.64 -3.52
N ALA A 528 23.92 -5.23 -4.78
CA ALA A 528 23.91 -3.82 -5.17
C ALA A 528 22.45 -3.34 -5.22
N ILE A 529 22.22 -2.12 -4.76
CA ILE A 529 20.93 -1.42 -4.85
C ILE A 529 21.15 -0.21 -5.75
N GLY A 530 20.34 -0.10 -6.81
CA GLY A 530 20.37 1.03 -7.76
C GLY A 530 19.88 2.33 -7.12
N ALA A 531 20.04 3.43 -7.84
CA ALA A 531 19.68 4.77 -7.37
C ALA A 531 18.18 4.93 -7.07
N LYS A 532 17.31 4.16 -7.75
CA LYS A 532 15.86 4.14 -7.50
C LYS A 532 15.41 3.00 -6.60
N GLY A 533 16.33 2.15 -6.16
CA GLY A 533 16.08 1.05 -5.22
C GLY A 533 16.06 -0.35 -5.84
N CYS A 534 16.39 -0.51 -7.13
CA CYS A 534 16.41 -1.84 -7.73
C CYS A 534 17.56 -2.69 -7.19
N LYS A 535 17.22 -3.84 -6.62
CA LYS A 535 18.19 -4.81 -6.10
C LYS A 535 18.74 -5.69 -7.21
N SER A 536 20.06 -5.92 -7.21
CA SER A 536 20.69 -6.84 -8.16
C SER A 536 20.07 -8.24 -8.12
N LEU A 537 19.92 -8.87 -9.29
CA LEU A 537 19.32 -10.19 -9.42
C LEU A 537 20.17 -11.27 -8.72
N ASN A 538 21.47 -11.24 -9.00
CA ASN A 538 22.45 -12.15 -8.41
C ASN A 538 23.37 -11.36 -7.46
N PRO A 539 23.66 -11.87 -6.26
CA PRO A 539 24.64 -11.26 -5.38
C PRO A 539 26.06 -11.49 -5.89
N ALA A 540 27.00 -10.66 -5.42
CA ALA A 540 28.43 -10.95 -5.53
C ALA A 540 28.93 -11.64 -4.27
N THR A 541 29.79 -12.65 -4.44
CA THR A 541 30.38 -13.41 -3.34
C THR A 541 31.89 -13.39 -3.38
N ILE A 542 32.55 -13.26 -2.23
CA ILE A 542 34.00 -13.39 -2.08
C ILE A 542 34.34 -14.18 -0.84
N ARG A 543 35.28 -15.13 -0.96
CA ARG A 543 35.79 -15.93 0.16
C ARG A 543 37.17 -15.44 0.54
N ILE A 544 37.35 -15.13 1.82
CA ILE A 544 38.65 -14.78 2.40
C ILE A 544 39.18 -16.00 3.14
N GLU A 545 40.36 -16.46 2.75
CA GLU A 545 41.02 -17.60 3.38
C GLU A 545 41.90 -17.14 4.55
N VAL A 546 41.64 -17.67 5.74
CA VAL A 546 42.51 -17.46 6.91
C VAL A 546 43.44 -18.66 7.03
N THR A 547 44.75 -18.40 7.04
CA THR A 547 45.76 -19.46 7.20
C THR A 547 45.75 -20.04 8.62
N PRO A 548 46.17 -21.31 8.82
CA PRO A 548 46.27 -21.89 10.15
C PRO A 548 47.17 -21.06 11.08
N GLU A 549 46.77 -20.93 12.34
CA GLU A 549 47.56 -20.21 13.33
C GLU A 549 48.91 -20.89 13.57
N ILE A 550 49.96 -20.09 13.62
CA ILE A 550 51.29 -20.55 14.01
C ILE A 550 51.29 -20.85 15.51
N THR A 551 51.56 -22.11 15.86
CA THR A 551 51.65 -22.62 17.23
C THR A 551 53.00 -23.30 17.46
N THR A 552 53.44 -23.34 18.71
CA THR A 552 54.68 -24.00 19.13
C THR A 552 54.46 -24.73 20.46
N PRO A 553 55.07 -25.92 20.68
CA PRO A 553 55.08 -26.62 21.95
C PRO A 553 56.19 -26.14 22.90
N LEU A 554 56.93 -25.07 22.55
CA LEU A 554 58.02 -24.58 23.38
C LEU A 554 57.57 -24.26 24.80
N THR A 555 58.36 -24.73 25.76
CA THR A 555 58.18 -24.50 27.19
C THR A 555 59.54 -24.20 27.80
N ASP A 556 59.54 -23.42 28.88
CA ASP A 556 60.77 -23.09 29.60
C ASP A 556 61.45 -24.37 30.11
N VAL A 557 62.78 -24.43 29.98
CA VAL A 557 63.59 -25.59 30.36
C VAL A 557 64.63 -25.20 31.40
N GLU A 558 64.93 -26.14 32.29
CA GLU A 558 65.99 -26.00 33.28
C GLU A 558 67.13 -26.95 32.92
N ILE A 559 68.38 -26.50 33.08
CA ILE A 559 69.59 -27.30 32.85
C ILE A 559 70.60 -27.09 33.97
N CYS A 560 71.29 -28.15 34.36
CA CYS A 560 72.45 -28.03 35.25
C CYS A 560 73.63 -27.44 34.48
N VAL A 561 74.59 -26.85 35.19
CA VAL A 561 75.83 -26.35 34.56
C VAL A 561 76.57 -27.52 33.91
N GLY A 562 76.85 -27.40 32.61
CA GLY A 562 77.50 -28.45 31.81
C GLY A 562 76.56 -29.38 31.05
N ASP A 563 75.25 -29.34 31.34
CA ASP A 563 74.23 -30.10 30.60
C ASP A 563 73.77 -29.36 29.32
N GLN A 564 73.09 -30.10 28.44
CA GLN A 564 72.42 -29.58 27.25
C GLN A 564 70.92 -29.87 27.30
N ALA A 565 70.11 -28.93 26.82
CA ALA A 565 68.70 -29.15 26.54
C ALA A 565 68.42 -29.01 25.04
N THR A 566 67.43 -29.76 24.55
CA THR A 566 66.90 -29.61 23.19
C THR A 566 65.64 -28.74 23.25
N LEU A 567 65.66 -27.61 22.55
CA LEU A 567 64.46 -26.79 22.32
C LEU A 567 63.84 -27.23 20.99
N ASP A 568 62.54 -27.56 21.01
CA ASP A 568 61.78 -27.99 19.83
C ASP A 568 60.66 -26.97 19.52
N ALA A 569 60.81 -26.23 18.43
CA ALA A 569 59.82 -25.25 17.98
C ALA A 569 58.51 -25.88 17.49
N GLY A 570 58.45 -27.21 17.35
CA GLY A 570 57.31 -27.96 16.82
C GLY A 570 57.24 -27.92 15.29
N ALA A 571 56.52 -28.88 14.69
CA ALA A 571 56.32 -28.96 13.25
C ALA A 571 54.95 -28.40 12.85
N GLY A 572 54.87 -27.79 11.67
CA GLY A 572 53.63 -27.30 11.08
C GLY A 572 53.73 -27.11 9.57
N PRO A 573 52.61 -26.85 8.88
CA PRO A 573 52.57 -26.76 7.43
C PRO A 573 53.45 -25.60 6.93
N ASN A 574 54.48 -25.94 6.14
CA ASN A 574 55.44 -25.00 5.55
C ASN A 574 56.23 -24.13 6.55
N TYR A 575 56.34 -24.55 7.81
CA TYR A 575 57.11 -23.81 8.81
C TYR A 575 58.60 -23.75 8.43
N LYS A 576 59.12 -22.53 8.41
CA LYS A 576 60.55 -22.19 8.38
C LYS A 576 60.91 -21.53 9.70
N TYR A 577 62.07 -21.86 10.23
CA TYR A 577 62.50 -21.41 11.56
C TYR A 577 63.67 -20.45 11.42
N LEU A 578 63.73 -19.44 12.29
CA LEU A 578 64.91 -18.61 12.51
C LEU A 578 65.07 -18.35 14.00
N TRP A 579 66.05 -19.01 14.61
CA TRP A 579 66.38 -18.86 16.01
C TRP A 579 67.24 -17.61 16.26
N SER A 580 67.21 -17.06 17.47
CA SER A 580 68.12 -15.98 17.91
C SER A 580 69.60 -16.35 17.82
N THR A 581 69.91 -17.65 17.75
CA THR A 581 71.26 -18.19 17.51
C THR A 581 71.67 -18.17 16.03
N GLY A 582 70.76 -17.84 15.11
CA GLY A 582 70.94 -17.92 13.66
C GLY A 582 70.61 -19.28 13.05
N ALA A 583 70.25 -20.29 13.86
CA ALA A 583 69.88 -21.61 13.35
C ALA A 583 68.51 -21.58 12.64
N THR A 584 68.34 -22.44 11.63
CA THR A 584 67.10 -22.52 10.82
C THR A 584 66.38 -23.87 10.92
N THR A 585 66.83 -24.74 11.82
CA THR A 585 66.24 -26.06 12.08
C THR A 585 65.08 -25.96 13.08
N GLN A 586 64.15 -26.93 13.03
CA GLN A 586 63.05 -27.04 14.00
C GLN A 586 63.55 -27.18 15.44
N LYS A 587 64.63 -27.94 15.63
CA LYS A 587 65.25 -28.21 16.94
C LYS A 587 66.62 -27.57 17.03
N ILE A 588 66.96 -27.07 18.21
CA ILE A 588 68.32 -26.63 18.56
C ILE A 588 68.74 -27.23 19.91
N ASN A 589 70.03 -27.46 20.09
CA ASN A 589 70.61 -27.82 21.39
C ASN A 589 71.27 -26.58 22.00
N VAL A 590 71.00 -26.35 23.28
CA VAL A 590 71.47 -25.19 24.03
C VAL A 590 72.11 -25.63 25.34
N ASN A 591 73.21 -24.98 25.71
CA ASN A 591 73.98 -25.22 26.94
C ASN A 591 74.22 -23.95 27.77
N GLN A 592 73.69 -22.81 27.34
CA GLN A 592 73.81 -21.54 28.02
C GLN A 592 72.44 -21.11 28.52
N TRP A 593 72.43 -20.50 29.71
CA TRP A 593 71.22 -19.88 30.24
C TRP A 593 70.92 -18.59 29.50
N GLY A 594 69.63 -18.28 29.33
CA GLY A 594 69.20 -17.10 28.62
C GLY A 594 67.83 -17.26 28.00
N ILE A 595 67.43 -16.22 27.26
CA ILE A 595 66.18 -16.22 26.49
C ILE A 595 66.54 -16.51 25.04
N TYR A 596 65.98 -17.58 24.50
CA TYR A 596 66.04 -17.91 23.09
C TYR A 596 64.72 -17.51 22.45
N THR A 597 64.76 -17.02 21.22
CA THR A 597 63.55 -16.71 20.44
C THR A 597 63.61 -17.47 19.13
N VAL A 598 62.47 -17.98 18.67
CA VAL A 598 62.32 -18.54 17.31
C VAL A 598 61.24 -17.76 16.57
N GLU A 599 61.59 -17.19 15.43
CA GLU A 599 60.61 -16.73 14.44
C GLU A 599 60.21 -17.93 13.58
N ILE A 600 58.91 -18.23 13.55
CA ILE A 600 58.34 -19.25 12.68
C ILE A 600 57.59 -18.54 11.56
N ASP A 601 57.91 -18.91 10.31
CA ASP A 601 57.29 -18.40 9.08
C ASP A 601 56.61 -19.57 8.35
N ASN A 602 55.30 -19.50 8.11
CA ASN A 602 54.54 -20.53 7.38
C ASN A 602 54.41 -20.25 5.87
N GLY A 603 55.13 -19.24 5.37
CA GLY A 603 55.07 -18.73 3.99
C GLY A 603 54.10 -17.58 3.78
N PHE A 604 53.22 -17.31 4.74
CA PHE A 604 52.26 -16.19 4.72
C PHE A 604 52.38 -15.32 5.97
N CYS A 605 52.45 -15.96 7.13
CA CYS A 605 52.49 -15.34 8.45
C CYS A 605 53.81 -15.61 9.13
N LYS A 606 54.22 -14.67 10.00
CA LYS A 606 55.39 -14.80 10.86
C LYS A 606 55.01 -14.53 12.31
N LYS A 607 55.49 -15.36 13.23
CA LYS A 607 55.28 -15.18 14.67
C LYS A 607 56.52 -15.61 15.44
N SER A 608 56.88 -14.82 16.45
CA SER A 608 58.06 -15.07 17.28
C SER A 608 57.68 -15.59 18.65
N PHE A 609 58.34 -16.66 19.09
CA PHE A 609 58.10 -17.30 20.39
C PHE A 609 59.35 -17.26 21.26
N PRO A 610 59.28 -16.68 22.46
CA PRO A 610 60.37 -16.74 23.43
C PRO A 610 60.31 -18.03 24.25
N VAL A 611 61.47 -18.54 24.64
CA VAL A 611 61.64 -19.64 25.58
C VAL A 611 62.85 -19.37 26.48
N LYS A 612 62.72 -19.65 27.78
CA LYS A 612 63.81 -19.45 28.76
C LYS A 612 64.52 -20.76 29.05
N VAL A 613 65.85 -20.66 29.08
CA VAL A 613 66.75 -21.72 29.58
C VAL A 613 67.33 -21.22 30.88
N MET A 614 67.04 -21.92 31.97
CA MET A 614 67.40 -21.51 33.33
C MET A 614 68.30 -22.54 34.01
N GLY A 615 68.99 -22.12 35.07
CA GLY A 615 69.75 -23.03 35.92
C GLY A 615 68.83 -23.88 36.78
N ALA A 616 69.02 -25.20 36.74
CA ALA A 616 68.36 -26.12 37.65
C ALA A 616 68.95 -26.01 39.07
N ALA A 617 68.11 -26.11 40.09
CA ALA A 617 68.58 -26.17 41.48
C ALA A 617 69.26 -27.52 41.76
N THR A 618 70.41 -27.49 42.44
CA THR A 618 71.13 -28.70 42.82
C THR A 618 70.48 -29.39 44.02
N PRO A 619 70.50 -30.73 44.09
CA PRO A 619 70.04 -31.45 45.28
C PRO A 619 70.94 -31.15 46.48
N TYR A 620 70.39 -31.18 47.70
CA TYR A 620 71.14 -30.90 48.92
C TYR A 620 70.75 -31.81 50.07
N VAL A 621 71.68 -32.02 51.00
CA VAL A 621 71.47 -32.84 52.20
C VAL A 621 70.70 -32.04 53.24
N ILE A 622 69.59 -32.59 53.73
CA ILE A 622 68.73 -31.98 54.76
C ILE A 622 68.93 -32.61 56.14
N GLY A 623 69.51 -33.80 56.21
CA GLY A 623 69.86 -34.42 57.48
C GLY A 623 70.67 -35.69 57.33
N LEU A 624 71.32 -36.07 58.42
CA LEU A 624 72.16 -37.26 58.52
C LEU A 624 71.77 -38.01 59.79
N ASP A 625 71.60 -39.33 59.67
CA ASP A 625 71.39 -40.23 60.79
C ASP A 625 72.55 -41.24 60.86
N TYR A 626 73.37 -41.13 61.89
CA TYR A 626 74.55 -41.99 62.06
C TYR A 626 74.42 -42.83 63.32
N GLU A 627 74.34 -44.14 63.12
CA GLU A 627 74.33 -45.11 64.20
C GLU A 627 75.75 -45.67 64.39
N SER A 628 76.49 -45.11 65.35
CA SER A 628 77.90 -45.42 65.59
C SER A 628 78.15 -46.91 65.89
N THR A 629 77.26 -47.57 66.64
CA THR A 629 77.38 -48.99 66.99
C THR A 629 77.26 -49.91 65.77
N LYS A 630 76.47 -49.53 64.77
CA LYS A 630 76.30 -50.27 63.51
C LYS A 630 77.21 -49.77 62.39
N LYS A 631 78.01 -48.73 62.63
CA LYS A 631 78.89 -48.08 61.63
C LYS A 631 78.12 -47.76 60.33
N THR A 632 76.89 -47.28 60.48
CA THR A 632 75.95 -47.06 59.39
C THR A 632 75.47 -45.62 59.39
N LEU A 633 75.52 -44.98 58.23
CA LEU A 633 75.03 -43.62 57.98
C LEU A 633 73.88 -43.66 56.98
N THR A 634 72.75 -43.05 57.30
CA THR A 634 71.65 -42.79 56.38
C THR A 634 71.59 -41.30 56.06
N VAL A 635 71.60 -40.96 54.76
CA VAL A 635 71.57 -39.59 54.25
C VAL A 635 70.14 -39.23 53.84
N MET A 636 69.61 -38.14 54.41
CA MET A 636 68.36 -37.54 53.98
C MET A 636 68.69 -36.35 53.08
N ALA A 637 68.19 -36.37 51.84
CA ALA A 637 68.44 -35.33 50.86
C ALA A 637 67.14 -34.89 50.20
N GLU A 638 67.08 -33.61 49.83
CA GLU A 638 65.99 -33.03 49.07
C GLU A 638 66.40 -32.90 47.60
N ASN A 639 65.50 -33.27 46.70
CA ASN A 639 65.67 -33.14 45.26
C ASN A 639 64.71 -32.06 44.76
N PRO A 640 65.20 -30.83 44.52
CA PRO A 640 64.37 -29.80 43.91
C PRO A 640 63.73 -30.31 42.61
N PRO A 641 62.46 -29.98 42.34
CA PRO A 641 61.83 -30.32 41.08
C PRO A 641 62.60 -29.67 39.93
N MET A 642 62.77 -30.42 38.84
CA MET A 642 63.39 -29.93 37.62
C MET A 642 62.43 -30.25 36.48
N ASN A 643 62.09 -29.23 35.68
CA ASN A 643 61.22 -29.42 34.54
C ASN A 643 61.87 -30.41 33.54
N ASN A 644 61.07 -31.34 33.00
CA ASN A 644 61.45 -32.25 31.90
C ASN A 644 62.41 -33.43 32.23
N THR A 645 62.61 -33.82 33.50
CA THR A 645 63.36 -35.06 33.83
C THR A 645 62.77 -35.87 34.99
N PRO A 646 62.81 -37.23 34.96
CA PRO A 646 62.48 -38.08 36.10
C PRO A 646 63.42 -37.86 37.31
N SER A 647 62.89 -37.95 38.52
CA SER A 647 63.56 -37.53 39.76
C SER A 647 64.06 -38.70 40.61
N SER A 648 65.21 -39.29 40.25
CA SER A 648 65.96 -40.18 41.15
C SER A 648 67.27 -39.54 41.59
N LEU A 649 67.64 -39.75 42.85
CA LEU A 649 68.92 -39.35 43.42
C LEU A 649 69.88 -40.55 43.46
N GLU A 650 71.17 -40.26 43.35
CA GLU A 650 72.26 -41.16 43.71
C GLU A 650 73.17 -40.49 44.72
N TYR A 651 73.79 -41.32 45.56
CA TYR A 651 74.61 -40.92 46.69
C TYR A 651 76.01 -41.49 46.52
N SER A 652 77.01 -40.72 46.91
CA SER A 652 78.41 -41.14 46.97
C SER A 652 78.99 -40.71 48.32
N ILE A 653 79.82 -41.54 48.94
CA ILE A 653 80.51 -41.23 50.20
C ILE A 653 82.02 -41.03 50.04
N ASP A 654 82.54 -41.34 48.85
CA ASP A 654 83.95 -41.33 48.49
C ASP A 654 84.30 -40.20 47.51
N ASN A 655 83.61 -39.06 47.64
CA ASN A 655 83.81 -37.89 46.79
C ASN A 655 83.58 -38.16 45.29
N GLY A 656 82.63 -39.05 44.97
CA GLY A 656 82.08 -39.20 43.63
C GLY A 656 82.76 -40.28 42.79
N ILE A 657 83.62 -41.08 43.42
CA ILE A 657 84.31 -42.21 42.77
C ILE A 657 83.31 -43.35 42.55
N THR A 658 82.54 -43.71 43.57
CA THR A 658 81.46 -44.70 43.49
C THR A 658 80.11 -44.07 43.83
N TRP A 659 79.06 -44.50 43.12
CA TRP A 659 77.70 -44.01 43.27
C TRP A 659 76.74 -45.17 43.53
N GLN A 660 75.78 -44.96 44.43
CA GLN A 660 74.75 -45.92 44.76
C GLN A 660 73.38 -45.23 44.86
N GLN A 661 72.31 -45.96 44.56
CA GLN A 661 70.94 -45.46 44.74
C GLN A 661 70.51 -45.45 46.21
N SER A 662 71.04 -46.38 47.01
CA SER A 662 70.79 -46.42 48.45
C SER A 662 71.35 -45.16 49.10
N ASN A 663 70.55 -44.53 49.95
CA ASN A 663 70.98 -43.40 50.76
C ASN A 663 71.73 -43.86 52.04
N THR A 664 71.98 -45.15 52.20
CA THR A 664 72.59 -45.74 53.39
C THR A 664 73.97 -46.32 53.08
N PHE A 665 74.96 -45.92 53.88
CA PHE A 665 76.35 -46.38 53.79
C PHE A 665 76.72 -47.17 55.05
N THR A 666 77.29 -48.36 54.87
CA THR A 666 77.65 -49.28 55.97
C THR A 666 79.16 -49.51 56.04
N GLY A 667 79.66 -49.97 57.19
CA GLY A 667 81.08 -50.33 57.34
C GLY A 667 82.01 -49.12 57.45
N LEU A 668 81.48 -47.99 57.94
CA LEU A 668 82.28 -46.78 58.10
C LEU A 668 83.38 -46.98 59.14
N LEU A 669 84.56 -46.43 58.87
CA LEU A 669 85.69 -46.43 59.79
C LEU A 669 85.41 -45.47 60.93
N ASP A 670 85.94 -45.78 62.11
CA ASP A 670 85.81 -44.90 63.27
C ASP A 670 86.70 -43.67 63.08
N ASN A 671 86.27 -42.51 63.59
CA ASN A 671 87.07 -41.28 63.61
C ASN A 671 87.56 -40.84 62.22
N THR A 672 86.72 -40.97 61.18
CA THR A 672 87.09 -40.76 59.77
C THR A 672 86.20 -39.71 59.09
N ASN A 673 86.81 -38.88 58.23
CA ASN A 673 86.11 -37.88 57.41
C ASN A 673 85.63 -38.49 56.08
N TYR A 674 84.38 -38.22 55.73
CA TYR A 674 83.75 -38.59 54.47
C TYR A 674 83.22 -37.34 53.75
N THR A 675 83.34 -37.30 52.42
CA THR A 675 82.69 -36.27 51.59
C THR A 675 81.54 -36.94 50.84
N ILE A 676 80.33 -36.59 51.26
CA ILE A 676 79.08 -37.09 50.71
C ILE A 676 78.69 -36.20 49.54
N LEU A 677 78.38 -36.82 48.40
CA LEU A 677 77.77 -36.15 47.27
C LEU A 677 76.39 -36.74 47.03
N VAL A 678 75.47 -35.87 46.66
CA VAL A 678 74.13 -36.25 46.21
C VAL A 678 73.96 -35.65 44.83
N ARG A 679 73.57 -36.45 43.84
CA ARG A 679 73.30 -35.96 42.49
C ARG A 679 71.97 -36.46 41.98
N ARG A 680 71.41 -35.71 41.03
CA ARG A 680 70.29 -36.20 40.21
C ARG A 680 70.84 -37.09 39.10
N VAL A 681 70.27 -38.29 38.97
CA VAL A 681 70.74 -39.30 38.00
C VAL A 681 70.69 -38.74 36.58
N GLY A 682 71.78 -38.92 35.82
CA GLY A 682 71.89 -38.49 34.43
C GLY A 682 72.11 -36.99 34.21
N THR A 683 72.42 -36.23 35.27
CA THR A 683 72.67 -34.77 35.20
C THR A 683 73.96 -34.38 35.90
N HIS A 684 74.44 -33.15 35.65
CA HIS A 684 75.56 -32.56 36.38
C HIS A 684 75.13 -31.77 37.64
N CYS A 685 73.87 -31.88 38.07
CA CYS A 685 73.40 -31.28 39.33
C CYS A 685 73.88 -32.09 40.54
N VAL A 686 74.93 -31.60 41.20
CA VAL A 686 75.56 -32.26 42.35
C VAL A 686 75.59 -31.32 43.56
N GLY A 687 75.10 -31.81 44.71
CA GLY A 687 75.31 -31.20 46.02
C GLY A 687 76.37 -31.94 46.83
N THR A 688 77.08 -31.22 47.69
CA THR A 688 78.23 -31.72 48.45
C THR A 688 78.08 -31.44 49.95
N PHE A 689 78.40 -32.42 50.80
CA PHE A 689 78.36 -32.31 52.27
C PHE A 689 79.50 -33.10 52.93
N ASP A 690 80.13 -32.55 53.97
CA ASP A 690 81.19 -33.27 54.71
C ASP A 690 80.63 -33.90 56.00
N PHE A 691 80.98 -35.15 56.28
CA PHE A 691 80.56 -35.90 57.46
C PHE A 691 81.75 -36.55 58.19
N PHE A 692 81.70 -36.64 59.52
CA PHE A 692 82.75 -37.26 60.34
C PHE A 692 82.14 -38.29 61.28
N THR A 693 82.64 -39.52 61.22
CA THR A 693 82.30 -40.57 62.18
C THR A 693 83.06 -40.35 63.47
N LEU A 694 82.40 -40.45 64.62
CA LEU A 694 83.04 -40.37 65.93
C LEU A 694 82.69 -41.61 66.74
N GLN A 695 83.69 -42.24 67.35
CA GLN A 695 83.52 -43.40 68.22
C GLN A 695 83.95 -43.05 69.64
N ILE A 696 83.04 -43.25 70.61
CA ILE A 696 83.32 -43.12 72.04
C ILE A 696 82.97 -44.42 72.74
N ASN A 697 83.92 -44.97 73.49
CA ASN A 697 83.66 -46.03 74.44
C ASN A 697 83.07 -45.41 75.71
N ASN A 698 81.86 -45.81 76.12
CA ASN A 698 81.17 -45.23 77.28
C ASN A 698 81.72 -45.69 78.65
N ILE A 699 82.98 -46.11 78.72
CA ILE A 699 83.65 -46.51 79.95
C ILE A 699 85.12 -46.10 79.89
N ILE A 700 85.62 -45.56 81.00
CA ILE A 700 87.04 -45.42 81.26
C ILE A 700 87.40 -46.16 82.55
N THR A 701 88.54 -46.86 82.54
CA THR A 701 89.12 -47.58 83.67
C THR A 701 90.57 -47.12 83.84
N PRO A 702 90.82 -45.95 84.47
CA PRO A 702 92.17 -45.40 84.56
C PRO A 702 93.04 -46.23 85.51
N ASN A 703 93.69 -47.26 84.98
CA ASN A 703 94.60 -48.17 85.68
C ASN A 703 95.98 -48.26 85.00
N ASP A 704 96.23 -47.41 84.01
CA ASP A 704 97.47 -47.30 83.23
C ASP A 704 97.84 -48.60 82.48
N ASP A 705 96.84 -49.42 82.10
CA ASP A 705 97.06 -50.64 81.30
C ASP A 705 97.03 -50.39 79.77
N GLY A 706 96.80 -49.13 79.37
CA GLY A 706 96.68 -48.68 77.99
C GLY A 706 95.28 -48.87 77.40
N ILE A 707 94.33 -49.46 78.13
CA ILE A 707 93.00 -49.82 77.65
C ILE A 707 91.93 -49.02 78.39
N ASN A 708 91.25 -48.13 77.66
CA ASN A 708 90.20 -47.25 78.20
C ASN A 708 90.68 -46.39 79.38
N ASP A 709 91.96 -46.03 79.46
CA ASP A 709 92.45 -45.14 80.53
C ASP A 709 91.90 -43.71 80.44
N VAL A 710 91.60 -43.27 79.21
CA VAL A 710 91.15 -41.90 78.94
C VAL A 710 89.97 -41.87 77.96
N LEU A 711 89.12 -40.87 78.11
CA LEU A 711 88.23 -40.42 77.06
C LEU A 711 89.05 -39.50 76.14
N ASP A 712 89.38 -40.00 74.95
CA ASP A 712 90.20 -39.29 73.96
C ASP A 712 89.33 -38.65 72.87
N LEU A 713 89.31 -37.31 72.84
CA LEU A 713 88.63 -36.53 71.80
C LEU A 713 89.61 -35.78 70.88
N LYS A 714 90.89 -36.20 70.79
CA LYS A 714 91.90 -35.53 69.93
C LYS A 714 91.46 -35.40 68.49
N ALA A 715 90.76 -36.39 67.94
CA ALA A 715 90.27 -36.38 66.57
C ALA A 715 89.29 -35.21 66.30
N LEU A 716 88.69 -34.63 67.35
CA LEU A 716 87.83 -33.47 67.24
C LEU A 716 88.60 -32.14 67.23
N GLY A 717 89.85 -32.12 67.66
CA GLY A 717 90.69 -30.92 67.70
C GLY A 717 90.95 -30.28 66.32
N GLN A 718 90.80 -31.05 65.23
CA GLN A 718 90.91 -30.55 63.86
C GLN A 718 89.71 -29.68 63.43
N PHE A 719 88.54 -29.85 64.06
CA PHE A 719 87.34 -29.09 63.72
C PHE A 719 87.37 -27.68 64.32
N LYS A 720 86.62 -26.77 63.70
CA LYS A 720 86.42 -25.43 64.25
C LYS A 720 85.45 -25.48 65.42
N ASN A 721 85.57 -24.53 66.35
CA ASN A 721 84.70 -24.40 67.52
C ASN A 721 84.61 -25.66 68.40
N PHE A 722 85.62 -26.54 68.38
CA PHE A 722 85.62 -27.70 69.28
C PHE A 722 85.70 -27.26 70.74
N THR A 723 84.60 -27.46 71.48
CA THR A 723 84.53 -27.24 72.92
C THR A 723 83.72 -28.35 73.56
N GLY A 724 84.06 -28.73 74.79
CA GLY A 724 83.33 -29.76 75.49
C GLY A 724 83.58 -29.77 76.98
N SER A 725 82.75 -30.49 77.71
CA SER A 725 82.85 -30.60 79.16
C SER A 725 82.35 -31.96 79.66
N ILE A 726 82.91 -32.39 80.79
CA ILE A 726 82.45 -33.51 81.60
C ILE A 726 81.75 -32.97 82.82
N TYR A 727 80.60 -33.54 83.16
CA TYR A 727 79.77 -33.16 84.29
C TYR A 727 79.53 -34.33 85.23
N ASP A 728 79.47 -34.06 86.53
CA ASP A 728 79.01 -35.03 87.52
C ASP A 728 77.48 -35.17 87.52
N ARG A 729 76.96 -36.01 88.43
CA ARG A 729 75.52 -36.27 88.58
C ARG A 729 74.69 -35.07 89.04
N TYR A 730 75.32 -34.01 89.53
CA TYR A 730 74.68 -32.77 89.96
C TYR A 730 74.81 -31.67 88.89
N GLY A 731 75.43 -31.96 87.75
CA GLY A 731 75.65 -31.01 86.67
C GLY A 731 76.85 -30.08 86.88
N VAL A 732 77.74 -30.41 87.83
CA VAL A 732 78.96 -29.62 88.07
C VAL A 732 80.03 -30.04 87.05
N GLU A 733 80.66 -29.06 86.40
CA GLU A 733 81.74 -29.29 85.43
C GLU A 733 82.99 -29.84 86.14
N MET A 734 83.37 -31.06 85.79
CA MET A 734 84.54 -31.77 86.32
C MET A 734 85.77 -31.58 85.45
N PHE A 735 85.56 -31.42 84.14
CA PHE A 735 86.64 -31.26 83.17
C PHE A 735 86.12 -30.52 81.95
N LYS A 736 86.99 -29.74 81.31
CA LYS A 736 86.68 -29.00 80.08
C LYS A 736 87.65 -29.40 78.99
N PHE A 737 87.10 -29.92 77.89
CA PHE A 737 87.84 -30.21 76.67
C PHE A 737 88.15 -28.93 75.90
N SER A 738 89.39 -28.83 75.43
CA SER A 738 89.83 -27.87 74.43
C SER A 738 90.76 -28.57 73.43
N LYS A 739 91.25 -27.84 72.42
CA LYS A 739 92.26 -28.38 71.49
C LYS A 739 93.55 -28.74 72.20
N GLU A 740 93.92 -27.97 73.22
CA GLU A 740 95.12 -28.14 74.03
C GLU A 740 94.95 -29.27 75.07
N ASN A 741 93.72 -29.46 75.58
CA ASN A 741 93.38 -30.51 76.55
C ASN A 741 92.23 -31.40 76.06
N PRO A 742 92.47 -32.29 75.07
CA PRO A 742 91.41 -33.08 74.42
C PRO A 742 91.14 -34.44 75.10
N THR A 743 91.84 -34.78 76.18
CA THR A 743 91.76 -36.08 76.84
C THR A 743 91.38 -35.93 78.31
N TRP A 744 90.46 -36.76 78.79
CA TRP A 744 90.09 -36.82 80.20
C TRP A 744 90.36 -38.21 80.78
N ASN A 745 91.13 -38.27 81.87
CA ASN A 745 91.59 -39.50 82.51
C ASN A 745 90.86 -39.83 83.83
N GLY A 746 89.67 -39.26 84.05
CA GLY A 746 88.92 -39.48 85.29
C GLY A 746 89.42 -38.68 86.49
N THR A 747 90.20 -37.63 86.29
CA THR A 747 90.66 -36.73 87.37
C THR A 747 90.08 -35.32 87.26
N VAL A 748 90.01 -34.61 88.39
CA VAL A 748 89.77 -33.16 88.47
C VAL A 748 90.88 -32.52 89.30
N ALA A 749 91.56 -31.52 88.74
CA ALA A 749 92.70 -30.85 89.39
C ALA A 749 93.76 -31.83 89.95
N GLY A 750 94.04 -32.92 89.23
CA GLY A 750 95.00 -33.96 89.62
C GLY A 750 94.50 -34.97 90.66
N LYS A 751 93.26 -34.83 91.17
CA LYS A 751 92.65 -35.80 92.09
C LYS A 751 91.74 -36.78 91.34
N ARG A 752 91.83 -38.07 91.68
CA ARG A 752 90.93 -39.10 91.13
C ARG A 752 89.50 -38.84 91.56
N LEU A 753 88.59 -38.85 90.60
CA LEU A 753 87.16 -38.77 90.85
C LEU A 753 86.60 -40.15 91.24
N PRO A 754 85.49 -40.22 92.01
CA PRO A 754 84.90 -41.50 92.42
C PRO A 754 84.36 -42.30 91.23
N SER A 755 84.30 -43.63 91.39
CA SER A 755 83.67 -44.51 90.40
C SER A 755 82.18 -44.18 90.28
N ALA A 756 81.79 -43.59 89.16
CA ALA A 756 80.43 -43.14 88.88
C ALA A 756 80.22 -42.94 87.37
N THR A 757 78.96 -42.76 86.98
CA THR A 757 78.62 -42.26 85.65
C THR A 757 78.77 -40.74 85.63
N TYR A 758 79.47 -40.24 84.62
CA TYR A 758 79.61 -38.83 84.28
C TYR A 758 78.95 -38.57 82.94
N TRP A 759 78.61 -37.31 82.65
CA TRP A 759 78.01 -36.92 81.38
C TRP A 759 78.96 -36.04 80.61
N TYR A 760 79.15 -36.33 79.33
CA TYR A 760 79.91 -35.45 78.45
C TYR A 760 78.96 -34.68 77.55
N LYS A 761 79.34 -33.45 77.23
CA LYS A 761 78.75 -32.68 76.15
C LYS A 761 79.86 -31.95 75.41
N PHE A 762 79.85 -32.02 74.09
CA PHE A 762 80.78 -31.25 73.26
C PHE A 762 80.15 -30.87 71.92
N ASN A 763 80.73 -29.89 71.27
CA ASN A 763 80.31 -29.42 69.96
C ASN A 763 81.52 -29.21 69.05
N PHE A 764 81.27 -29.20 67.73
CA PHE A 764 82.25 -28.82 66.72
C PHE A 764 81.54 -28.40 65.42
N GLU A 765 82.22 -27.67 64.55
CA GLU A 765 81.69 -27.20 63.27
C GLU A 765 82.37 -27.89 62.08
N TYR A 766 81.57 -28.34 61.12
CA TYR A 766 82.08 -28.90 59.85
C TYR A 766 82.67 -27.80 58.94
N PRO A 767 83.86 -28.00 58.34
CA PRO A 767 84.55 -26.93 57.60
C PRO A 767 83.81 -26.40 56.36
N LYS A 768 83.17 -27.26 55.55
CA LYS A 768 82.48 -26.86 54.31
C LYS A 768 81.04 -26.41 54.51
N SER A 769 80.24 -27.19 55.24
CA SER A 769 78.81 -26.90 55.42
C SER A 769 78.51 -25.83 56.48
N LYS A 770 79.48 -25.52 57.35
CA LYS A 770 79.30 -24.63 58.52
C LYS A 770 78.25 -25.15 59.52
N THR A 771 77.84 -26.41 59.40
CA THR A 771 76.87 -27.02 60.32
C THR A 771 77.52 -27.25 61.68
N GLN A 772 76.86 -26.80 62.75
CA GLN A 772 77.30 -27.01 64.13
C GLN A 772 76.73 -28.34 64.67
N MET A 773 77.63 -29.25 65.03
CA MET A 773 77.29 -30.53 65.65
C MET A 773 77.34 -30.40 67.17
N ASN A 774 76.34 -30.97 67.84
CA ASN A 774 76.30 -31.09 69.29
C ASN A 774 76.18 -32.56 69.66
N TRP A 775 77.07 -33.03 70.52
CA TRP A 775 77.05 -34.38 71.05
C TRP A 775 76.96 -34.34 72.57
N SER A 776 76.18 -35.26 73.11
CA SER A 776 76.10 -35.49 74.55
C SER A 776 75.89 -36.96 74.81
N GLY A 777 76.45 -37.44 75.90
CA GLY A 777 76.32 -38.83 76.31
C GLY A 777 76.75 -39.01 77.75
N TRP A 778 76.94 -40.25 78.13
CA TRP A 778 77.44 -40.62 79.44
C TRP A 778 78.69 -41.47 79.29
N ILE A 779 79.56 -41.39 80.29
CA ILE A 779 80.77 -42.19 80.39
C ILE A 779 80.86 -42.72 81.81
N MET A 780 81.05 -44.03 81.96
CA MET A 780 81.30 -44.65 83.25
C MET A 780 82.78 -44.52 83.61
N LEU A 781 83.10 -43.80 84.67
CA LEU A 781 84.42 -43.88 85.31
C LEU A 781 84.40 -45.04 86.30
N LYS A 782 85.25 -46.04 86.10
CA LYS A 782 85.41 -47.17 87.03
C LYS A 782 86.86 -47.24 87.48
N ASN A 783 87.13 -46.71 88.67
CA ASN A 783 88.40 -46.95 89.35
C ASN A 783 88.47 -48.44 89.71
N ARG A 784 89.51 -49.11 89.24
CA ARG A 784 89.93 -50.43 89.72
C ARG A 784 91.11 -50.19 90.66
N GLU A 785 91.11 -50.85 91.81
CA GLU A 785 92.28 -50.85 92.69
C GLU A 785 93.44 -51.63 92.07
#